data_AF-A0A4Q3ZEA3-F1
#
_entry.id   AF-A0A4Q3ZEA3-F1
#
_cell.length_a   1.000
_cell.length_b   1.000
_cell.length_c   1.000
_cell.angle_alpha   90.00
_cell.angle_beta   90.00
_cell.angle_gamma   90.00
#
_symmetry.space_group_name_H-M   'P 1'
#
loop_
_entity.id
_entity.type
_entity.pdbx_description
1 polymer ?
#
loop_
_entity_poly.entity_id
_entity_poly.type
_entity_poly.pdbx_seq_one_letter_code
_entity_poly.pdbx_strand_id
1 'polypeptide(L)'
;MNAAVCPSCSAALQHGARFCSSCGARVTERSAARARFMTVLFCDLAESTSLTGTIGDEAMFDVVNRFREICNAAVIEHGGFVAKYMGDGMLAYFGYPSTLKNSAVPAVHAALEIVRRAGAIPLPGAGVLSASAGVATGWMVVAESDPGAPAGEALAIGGTVNLAARLQAEAGDGEVAVSAETGQRLEGTGVALTPRGARKLRGFAEPVEIWMATPDAATAPVARFVGRARSREQLRELWRSVTDGRVAVVEVTAPGGYGKTALVEAFLRESVDENDILRIACEPHLRDRSFACFRAFVDALAGLGSVETPDERRALLAQWAPEGAVQGLALLYGLDAAQPAPIVRNELVSQALLALLETTISEAPVVLFVEDAHWIDTESAALLSGLPERLAGRPLFILVTRRPEGPETVAEGVVPIRLDRIETESAASLVADLDANGVIPPETRRRIVELAGGVPLYLEHITKAVLERPDRDATQTIPPTMIEALLERFDHVGDLRDLVDAAAVLGAEVRIDVLAAMVGRDEAEISGQLADLIRRGLFVPGGGGTVSFDHALIRDAVMQTLLRARKLQLHDTALAAYRAVAPGRLEAQPVTAATHLMGAGRPAEAIPFLVRAAQLAVTQGEVAEAIRLMDWAEEGLLGITEGPVRDELEMAVKFSRGLALVQQRGFSDASVAEAYRRAMELCLARGRSGESEFQIAWGIWAHYLVRGDVPRGTEMNRRMDEIAAELPELEVLAACAAAPMLCNQGRLAEQEATTHRVRRLYQPHLHRHQAVHYSQDSLEIALLFQIHGRYLAGDLAGWQATLREALDHEAFLELPFLEPYIRIYSHAPYSYALTDFDYRPVLEGAVARAVELGQPFWIAAGAVWLAHERMRNESPTAALADFEAAIAQMDAIGLRLGGAYHRACLARCRADAGDFGSAQQAMGRAMQALEQGGDLLYAPEVHRLRAEIALLQDPAATALAEADLAQADTLAVEAGTRAWSALIAASRARLMAGRAGQVEAEAWLAAELARLTPEGAEAHPAFVTAARAFTDPI
;
A
#
# COMPACT_ATOMS: atom_id res chain seq x y z
N MET A 1 12.60 -41.71 -18.25
CA MET A 1 11.21 -41.36 -18.63
C MET A 1 10.31 -42.50 -18.20
N ASN A 2 9.58 -42.38 -17.08
CA ASN A 2 8.53 -43.34 -16.75
C ASN A 2 7.35 -43.09 -17.71
N ALA A 3 6.86 -44.13 -18.37
CA ALA A 3 5.69 -44.01 -19.24
C ALA A 3 4.46 -43.63 -18.41
N ALA A 4 3.81 -42.52 -18.76
CA ALA A 4 2.57 -42.11 -18.11
C ALA A 4 1.49 -43.18 -18.35
N VAL A 5 0.70 -43.52 -17.32
CA VAL A 5 -0.37 -44.51 -17.38
C VAL A 5 -1.72 -43.86 -17.12
N CYS A 6 -2.77 -44.34 -17.77
CA CYS A 6 -4.13 -43.85 -17.58
C CYS A 6 -4.58 -44.07 -16.13
N PRO A 7 -5.03 -43.05 -15.39
CA PRO A 7 -5.49 -43.22 -14.01
C PRO A 7 -6.81 -44.03 -13.93
N SER A 8 -7.54 -44.16 -15.03
CA SER A 8 -8.81 -44.89 -15.07
C SER A 8 -8.67 -46.37 -15.47
N CYS A 9 -7.66 -46.74 -16.26
CA CYS A 9 -7.52 -48.13 -16.75
C CYS A 9 -6.07 -48.65 -16.76
N SER A 10 -5.12 -47.85 -16.28
CA SER A 10 -3.69 -48.17 -16.17
C SER A 10 -2.98 -48.49 -17.50
N ALA A 11 -3.63 -48.25 -18.64
CA ALA A 11 -3.01 -48.42 -19.96
C ALA A 11 -1.92 -47.37 -20.18
N ALA A 12 -0.85 -47.76 -20.86
CA ALA A 12 0.24 -46.85 -21.23
C ALA A 12 -0.28 -45.74 -22.16
N LEU A 13 0.01 -44.49 -21.81
CA LEU A 13 -0.37 -43.33 -22.59
C LEU A 13 0.70 -43.01 -23.62
N GLN A 14 0.28 -42.73 -24.85
CA GLN A 14 1.15 -42.12 -25.84
C GLN A 14 1.53 -40.71 -25.38
N HIS A 15 2.74 -40.28 -25.70
CA HIS A 15 3.21 -38.93 -25.38
C HIS A 15 2.28 -37.89 -26.03
N GLY A 16 1.67 -37.02 -25.22
CA GLY A 16 0.67 -36.03 -25.68
C GLY A 16 -0.76 -36.56 -25.86
N ALA A 17 -1.06 -37.80 -25.44
CA ALA A 17 -2.43 -38.34 -25.52
C ALA A 17 -3.40 -37.56 -24.62
N ARG A 18 -4.47 -36.99 -25.21
CA ARG A 18 -5.55 -36.27 -24.50
C ARG A 18 -6.63 -37.20 -23.96
N PHE A 19 -6.82 -38.34 -24.62
CA PHE A 19 -7.71 -39.41 -24.22
C PHE A 19 -6.94 -40.73 -24.22
N CYS A 20 -7.27 -41.60 -23.28
CA CYS A 20 -6.73 -42.95 -23.24
C CYS A 20 -7.27 -43.71 -24.44
N SER A 21 -6.36 -44.19 -25.30
CA SER A 21 -6.70 -45.01 -26.47
C SER A 21 -7.38 -46.33 -26.11
N SER A 22 -7.24 -46.81 -24.86
CA SER A 22 -7.87 -48.07 -24.42
C SER A 22 -9.27 -47.89 -23.83
N CYS A 23 -9.54 -46.85 -23.03
CA CYS A 23 -10.83 -46.71 -22.35
C CYS A 23 -11.59 -45.41 -22.69
N GLY A 24 -11.03 -44.53 -23.51
CA GLY A 24 -11.62 -43.24 -23.84
C GLY A 24 -11.60 -42.21 -22.69
N ALA A 25 -11.06 -42.55 -21.53
CA ALA A 25 -10.95 -41.61 -20.41
C ALA A 25 -10.01 -40.46 -20.76
N ARG A 26 -10.45 -39.23 -20.50
CA ARG A 26 -9.61 -38.03 -20.69
C ARG A 26 -8.44 -38.07 -19.70
N VAL A 27 -7.23 -37.85 -20.18
CA VAL A 27 -5.97 -38.00 -19.44
C VAL A 27 -5.15 -36.74 -19.35
N THR A 28 -5.51 -35.70 -20.11
CA THR A 28 -5.04 -34.34 -19.86
C THR A 28 -5.92 -33.68 -18.81
N GLU A 29 -5.28 -33.02 -17.83
CA GLU A 29 -5.97 -32.15 -16.89
C GLU A 29 -6.72 -31.05 -17.68
N ARG A 30 -7.92 -30.69 -17.19
CA ARG A 30 -8.59 -29.47 -17.66
C ARG A 30 -7.58 -28.32 -17.53
N SER A 31 -7.37 -27.57 -18.61
CA SER A 31 -6.80 -26.24 -18.52
C SER A 31 -7.51 -25.49 -17.39
N ALA A 32 -6.73 -24.97 -16.45
CA ALA A 32 -7.27 -24.36 -15.25
C ALA A 32 -8.18 -23.19 -15.63
N ALA A 33 -9.38 -23.13 -15.06
CA ALA A 33 -10.24 -21.98 -15.23
C ALA A 33 -9.53 -20.72 -14.72
N ARG A 34 -9.69 -19.59 -15.42
CA ARG A 34 -9.02 -18.33 -15.08
C ARG A 34 -9.98 -17.17 -15.02
N ALA A 35 -9.65 -16.21 -14.16
CA ALA A 35 -10.30 -14.91 -14.20
C ALA A 35 -9.77 -14.14 -15.43
N ARG A 36 -10.68 -13.67 -16.26
CA ARG A 36 -10.40 -12.80 -17.40
C ARG A 36 -11.34 -11.62 -17.36
N PHE A 37 -10.80 -10.45 -17.68
CA PHE A 37 -11.56 -9.23 -17.81
C PHE A 37 -11.91 -9.03 -19.29
N MET A 38 -13.19 -9.07 -19.64
CA MET A 38 -13.63 -9.05 -21.04
C MET A 38 -15.06 -8.53 -21.18
N THR A 39 -15.54 -8.34 -22.41
CA THR A 39 -16.86 -7.79 -22.70
C THR A 39 -17.82 -8.85 -23.23
N VAL A 40 -19.06 -8.82 -22.76
CA VAL A 40 -20.15 -9.69 -23.17
C VAL A 40 -21.17 -8.90 -23.96
N LEU A 41 -21.51 -9.39 -25.15
CA LEU A 41 -22.64 -8.95 -25.96
C LEU A 41 -23.75 -10.00 -25.84
N PHE A 42 -24.95 -9.54 -25.51
CA PHE A 42 -26.18 -10.33 -25.64
C PHE A 42 -27.10 -9.59 -26.62
N CYS A 43 -27.62 -10.27 -27.64
CA CYS A 43 -28.65 -9.71 -28.50
C CYS A 43 -29.82 -10.68 -28.65
N ASP A 44 -31.01 -10.12 -28.88
CA ASP A 44 -32.24 -10.89 -29.06
C ASP A 44 -33.17 -10.21 -30.07
N LEU A 45 -34.07 -11.00 -30.67
CA LEU A 45 -35.11 -10.47 -31.56
C LEU A 45 -36.25 -9.87 -30.73
N ALA A 46 -36.71 -8.69 -31.14
CA ALA A 46 -37.82 -8.03 -30.47
C ALA A 46 -39.14 -8.78 -30.75
N GLU A 47 -39.91 -9.03 -29.69
CA GLU A 47 -41.26 -9.61 -29.72
C GLU A 47 -41.43 -10.87 -30.61
N SER A 48 -40.41 -11.72 -30.68
CA SER A 48 -40.36 -12.87 -31.59
C SER A 48 -41.57 -13.80 -31.53
N THR A 49 -42.18 -13.97 -30.35
CA THR A 49 -43.39 -14.78 -30.17
C THR A 49 -44.62 -14.18 -30.89
N SER A 50 -44.75 -12.85 -30.88
CA SER A 50 -45.82 -12.15 -31.60
C SER A 50 -45.57 -12.18 -33.12
N LEU A 51 -44.29 -12.11 -33.52
CA LEU A 51 -43.86 -12.15 -34.90
C LEU A 51 -44.16 -13.52 -35.53
N THR A 52 -43.86 -14.63 -34.82
CA THR A 52 -44.19 -16.00 -35.26
C THR A 52 -45.69 -16.16 -35.52
N GLY A 53 -46.55 -15.56 -34.69
CA GLY A 53 -48.00 -15.58 -34.89
C GLY A 53 -48.48 -14.81 -36.14
N THR A 54 -47.67 -13.88 -36.65
CA THR A 54 -47.98 -13.03 -37.80
C THR A 54 -47.46 -13.61 -39.12
N ILE A 55 -46.22 -14.11 -39.15
CA ILE A 55 -45.56 -14.57 -40.38
C ILE A 55 -45.54 -16.11 -40.54
N GLY A 56 -45.86 -16.86 -39.49
CA GLY A 56 -45.86 -18.33 -39.47
C GLY A 56 -44.49 -18.97 -39.19
N ASP A 57 -44.51 -20.24 -38.76
CA ASP A 57 -43.31 -20.94 -38.26
C ASP A 57 -42.20 -21.13 -39.31
N GLU A 58 -42.55 -21.43 -40.58
CA GLU A 58 -41.58 -21.63 -41.66
C GLU A 58 -40.85 -20.32 -42.01
N ALA A 59 -41.59 -19.22 -42.16
CA ALA A 59 -40.99 -17.90 -42.42
C ALA A 59 -40.16 -17.42 -41.23
N MET A 60 -40.58 -17.73 -40.00
CA MET A 60 -39.81 -17.41 -38.79
C MET A 60 -38.48 -18.17 -38.72
N PHE A 61 -38.44 -19.43 -39.16
CA PHE A 61 -37.19 -20.20 -39.22
C PHE A 61 -36.15 -19.53 -40.15
N ASP A 62 -36.58 -19.06 -41.32
CA ASP A 62 -35.72 -18.34 -42.26
C ASP A 62 -35.26 -16.98 -41.70
N VAL A 63 -36.15 -16.24 -41.03
CA VAL A 63 -35.83 -14.97 -40.35
C VAL A 63 -34.77 -15.19 -39.26
N VAL A 64 -34.95 -16.20 -38.41
CA VAL A 64 -33.98 -16.52 -37.34
C VAL A 64 -32.63 -16.92 -37.91
N ASN A 65 -32.59 -17.73 -38.97
CA ASN A 65 -31.31 -18.08 -39.60
C ASN A 65 -30.63 -16.86 -40.22
N ARG A 66 -31.39 -15.98 -40.89
CA ARG A 66 -30.84 -14.74 -41.45
C ARG A 66 -30.32 -13.79 -40.37
N PHE A 67 -31.04 -13.68 -39.26
CA PHE A 67 -30.58 -12.89 -38.11
C PHE A 67 -29.29 -13.47 -37.50
N ARG A 68 -29.18 -14.79 -37.39
CA ARG A 68 -27.94 -15.46 -36.94
C ARG A 68 -26.77 -15.20 -37.87
N GLU A 69 -26.97 -15.19 -39.19
CA GLU A 69 -25.93 -14.82 -40.17
C GLU A 69 -25.44 -13.39 -39.96
N ILE A 70 -26.35 -12.43 -39.75
CA ILE A 70 -26.01 -11.04 -39.45
C ILE A 70 -25.22 -10.92 -38.15
N CYS A 71 -25.69 -11.58 -37.09
CA CYS A 71 -25.03 -11.60 -35.79
C CYS A 71 -23.62 -12.17 -35.88
N ASN A 72 -23.46 -13.31 -36.56
CA ASN A 72 -22.18 -13.96 -36.72
C ASN A 72 -21.21 -13.12 -37.56
N ALA A 73 -21.68 -12.54 -38.66
CA ALA A 73 -20.88 -11.66 -39.51
C ALA A 73 -20.38 -10.44 -38.73
N ALA A 74 -21.28 -9.71 -38.07
CA ALA A 74 -20.92 -8.53 -37.29
C ALA A 74 -19.96 -8.86 -36.13
N VAL A 75 -20.24 -9.92 -35.36
CA VAL A 75 -19.33 -10.32 -34.26
C VAL A 75 -17.94 -10.67 -34.78
N ILE A 76 -17.83 -11.46 -35.85
CA ILE A 76 -16.53 -11.86 -36.41
C ILE A 76 -15.79 -10.67 -37.03
N GLU A 77 -16.51 -9.77 -37.72
CA GLU A 77 -15.94 -8.56 -38.34
C GLU A 77 -15.35 -7.60 -37.30
N HIS A 78 -15.92 -7.54 -36.10
CA HIS A 78 -15.42 -6.73 -34.99
C HIS A 78 -14.53 -7.53 -34.02
N GLY A 79 -14.03 -8.72 -34.42
CA GLY A 79 -13.07 -9.50 -33.63
C GLY A 79 -13.63 -10.17 -32.37
N GLY A 80 -14.95 -10.37 -32.31
CA GLY A 80 -15.62 -11.11 -31.25
C GLY A 80 -15.75 -12.61 -31.53
N PHE A 81 -16.10 -13.36 -30.48
CA PHE A 81 -16.32 -14.80 -30.51
C PHE A 81 -17.78 -15.13 -30.18
N VAL A 82 -18.50 -15.76 -31.11
CA VAL A 82 -19.87 -16.23 -30.87
C VAL A 82 -19.82 -17.45 -29.94
N ALA A 83 -20.31 -17.28 -28.71
CA ALA A 83 -20.22 -18.29 -27.67
C ALA A 83 -21.31 -19.35 -27.80
N LYS A 84 -22.56 -18.92 -27.98
CA LYS A 84 -23.73 -19.80 -28.19
C LYS A 84 -24.93 -19.04 -28.73
N TYR A 85 -25.80 -19.78 -29.40
CA TYR A 85 -27.16 -19.34 -29.74
C TYR A 85 -28.16 -19.81 -28.67
N MET A 86 -29.14 -18.97 -28.33
CA MET A 86 -30.14 -19.23 -27.29
C MET A 86 -31.54 -18.94 -27.86
N GLY A 87 -32.06 -19.87 -28.66
CA GLY A 87 -33.30 -19.63 -29.41
C GLY A 87 -33.05 -18.64 -30.54
N ASP A 88 -33.73 -17.51 -30.51
CA ASP A 88 -33.60 -16.33 -31.37
C ASP A 88 -32.49 -15.35 -30.92
N GLY A 89 -31.97 -15.49 -29.70
CA GLY A 89 -30.86 -14.68 -29.19
C GLY A 89 -29.46 -15.26 -29.41
N MET A 90 -28.45 -14.41 -29.26
CA MET A 90 -27.03 -14.76 -29.34
C MET A 90 -26.24 -14.19 -28.17
N LEU A 91 -25.31 -15.00 -27.64
CA LEU A 91 -24.27 -14.58 -26.71
C LEU A 91 -22.90 -14.57 -27.41
N ALA A 92 -22.19 -13.45 -27.34
CA ALA A 92 -20.83 -13.32 -27.84
C ALA A 92 -19.88 -12.69 -26.81
N TYR A 93 -18.59 -13.02 -26.92
CA TYR A 93 -17.53 -12.50 -26.06
C TYR A 93 -16.52 -11.72 -26.89
N PHE A 94 -16.05 -10.58 -26.37
CA PHE A 94 -14.98 -9.78 -26.96
C PHE A 94 -13.82 -9.73 -25.97
N GLY A 95 -12.59 -9.98 -26.44
CA GLY A 95 -11.44 -10.26 -25.56
C GLY A 95 -11.29 -11.75 -25.19
N TYR A 96 -11.86 -12.64 -26.01
CA TYR A 96 -11.71 -14.10 -25.93
C TYR A 96 -11.64 -14.70 -27.35
N PRO A 97 -10.80 -15.71 -27.63
CA PRO A 97 -9.88 -16.41 -26.72
C PRO A 97 -8.59 -15.63 -26.40
N SER A 98 -8.32 -14.54 -27.12
CA SER A 98 -7.21 -13.63 -26.87
C SER A 98 -7.72 -12.31 -26.30
N THR A 99 -6.96 -11.70 -25.39
CA THR A 99 -7.26 -10.41 -24.79
C THR A 99 -7.28 -9.34 -25.89
N LEU A 100 -8.30 -8.50 -25.86
CA LEU A 100 -8.48 -7.40 -26.79
C LEU A 100 -8.44 -6.09 -26.01
N LYS A 101 -7.53 -5.20 -26.38
CA LYS A 101 -7.41 -3.87 -25.76
C LYS A 101 -8.73 -3.13 -25.90
N ASN A 102 -9.31 -2.71 -24.77
CA ASN A 102 -10.61 -2.05 -24.71
C ASN A 102 -11.70 -2.82 -25.48
N SER A 103 -11.93 -4.08 -25.10
CA SER A 103 -12.94 -4.95 -25.71
C SER A 103 -14.37 -4.39 -25.75
N ALA A 104 -14.66 -3.32 -25.00
CA ALA A 104 -15.96 -2.65 -24.98
C ALA A 104 -16.32 -1.97 -26.32
N VAL A 105 -15.35 -1.30 -26.95
CA VAL A 105 -15.54 -0.55 -28.21
C VAL A 105 -16.00 -1.48 -29.34
N PRO A 106 -15.25 -2.54 -29.73
CA PRO A 106 -15.67 -3.44 -30.79
C PRO A 106 -16.98 -4.17 -30.45
N ALA A 107 -17.23 -4.50 -29.17
CA ALA A 107 -18.48 -5.12 -28.77
C ALA A 107 -19.70 -4.23 -29.02
N VAL A 108 -19.59 -2.93 -28.73
CA VAL A 108 -20.66 -1.97 -28.94
C VAL A 108 -20.84 -1.63 -30.41
N HIS A 109 -19.76 -1.54 -31.20
CA HIS A 109 -19.88 -1.38 -32.65
C HIS A 109 -20.56 -2.59 -33.29
N ALA A 110 -20.20 -3.82 -32.89
CA ALA A 110 -20.91 -5.03 -33.33
C ALA A 110 -22.39 -4.99 -32.93
N ALA A 111 -22.72 -4.55 -31.70
CA ALA A 111 -24.10 -4.42 -31.25
C ALA A 111 -24.91 -3.45 -32.12
N LEU A 112 -24.36 -2.26 -32.35
CA LEU A 112 -24.98 -1.21 -33.18
C LEU A 112 -25.17 -1.68 -34.62
N GLU A 113 -24.18 -2.40 -35.16
CA GLU A 113 -24.24 -2.97 -36.49
C GLU A 113 -25.30 -4.08 -36.63
N ILE A 114 -25.39 -4.99 -35.66
CA ILE A 114 -26.42 -6.04 -35.62
C ILE A 114 -27.80 -5.42 -35.67
N VAL A 115 -28.05 -4.44 -34.80
CA VAL A 115 -29.34 -3.78 -34.68
C VAL A 115 -29.68 -2.98 -35.95
N ARG A 116 -28.70 -2.29 -36.55
CA ARG A 116 -28.87 -1.58 -37.83
C ARG A 116 -29.20 -2.54 -38.98
N ARG A 117 -28.41 -3.61 -39.14
CA ARG A 117 -28.57 -4.61 -40.23
C ARG A 117 -29.89 -5.38 -40.07
N ALA A 118 -30.34 -5.66 -38.84
CA ALA A 118 -31.65 -6.23 -38.59
C ALA A 118 -32.77 -5.29 -39.08
N GLY A 119 -32.70 -4.01 -38.72
CA GLY A 119 -33.67 -2.98 -39.13
C GLY A 119 -33.81 -2.75 -40.64
N ALA A 120 -32.88 -3.28 -41.45
CA ALA A 120 -32.93 -3.23 -42.91
C ALA A 120 -33.67 -4.42 -43.55
N ILE A 121 -34.02 -5.46 -42.78
CA ILE A 121 -34.71 -6.65 -43.31
C ILE A 121 -36.22 -6.40 -43.33
N PRO A 122 -36.87 -6.36 -44.51
CA PRO A 122 -38.32 -6.26 -44.60
C PRO A 122 -38.98 -7.59 -44.21
N LEU A 123 -40.07 -7.51 -43.44
CA LEU A 123 -40.87 -8.66 -43.01
C LEU A 123 -42.25 -8.63 -43.71
N PRO A 124 -42.70 -9.74 -44.32
CA PRO A 124 -44.01 -9.79 -44.97
C PRO A 124 -45.15 -9.48 -43.98
N GLY A 125 -45.82 -8.34 -44.16
CA GLY A 125 -46.97 -7.93 -43.34
C GLY A 125 -46.64 -7.42 -41.93
N ALA A 126 -45.36 -7.34 -41.54
CA ALA A 126 -44.92 -6.98 -40.18
C ALA A 126 -43.87 -5.85 -40.11
N GLY A 127 -43.62 -5.14 -41.21
CA GLY A 127 -42.69 -4.00 -41.23
C GLY A 127 -41.24 -4.41 -41.46
N VAL A 128 -40.35 -4.11 -40.51
CA VAL A 128 -38.92 -4.47 -40.55
C VAL A 128 -38.54 -5.26 -39.30
N LEU A 129 -37.51 -6.10 -39.41
CA LEU A 129 -37.02 -6.87 -38.26
C LEU A 129 -36.38 -5.93 -37.23
N SER A 130 -36.76 -6.09 -35.96
CA SER A 130 -36.17 -5.34 -34.85
C SER A 130 -35.39 -6.26 -33.93
N ALA A 131 -34.25 -5.78 -33.45
CA ALA A 131 -33.40 -6.46 -32.48
C ALA A 131 -32.97 -5.46 -31.41
N SER A 132 -32.63 -5.98 -30.24
CA SER A 132 -32.06 -5.21 -29.14
C SER A 132 -30.78 -5.88 -28.64
N ALA A 133 -29.87 -5.10 -28.08
CA ALA A 133 -28.62 -5.62 -27.54
C ALA A 133 -28.26 -5.02 -26.18
N GLY A 134 -27.59 -5.83 -25.37
CA GLY A 134 -27.06 -5.48 -24.06
C GLY A 134 -25.57 -5.81 -24.01
N VAL A 135 -24.75 -4.83 -23.61
CA VAL A 135 -23.29 -4.98 -23.52
C VAL A 135 -22.82 -4.71 -22.09
N ALA A 136 -22.06 -5.64 -21.53
CA ALA A 136 -21.46 -5.48 -20.21
C ALA A 136 -20.00 -5.93 -20.19
N THR A 137 -19.16 -5.13 -19.55
CA THR A 137 -17.72 -5.38 -19.37
C THR A 137 -17.44 -5.71 -17.90
N GLY A 138 -16.58 -6.70 -17.65
CA GLY A 138 -16.19 -7.07 -16.28
C GLY A 138 -15.41 -8.38 -16.14
N TRP A 139 -15.03 -8.72 -14.90
CA TRP A 139 -14.34 -9.97 -14.57
C TRP A 139 -15.26 -11.19 -14.69
N MET A 140 -14.77 -12.23 -15.35
CA MET A 140 -15.44 -13.52 -15.49
C MET A 140 -14.45 -14.67 -15.35
N VAL A 141 -14.93 -15.82 -14.90
CA VAL A 141 -14.15 -17.05 -14.87
C VAL A 141 -14.42 -17.82 -16.16
N VAL A 142 -13.38 -18.08 -16.94
CA VAL A 142 -13.48 -18.79 -18.21
C VAL A 142 -12.70 -20.09 -18.09
N ALA A 143 -13.35 -21.20 -18.48
CA ALA A 143 -12.63 -22.45 -18.74
C ALA A 143 -11.91 -22.30 -20.09
N GLU A 144 -10.59 -22.47 -20.12
CA GLU A 144 -9.84 -22.39 -21.37
C GLU A 144 -10.23 -23.58 -22.28
N SER A 145 -11.04 -23.32 -23.31
CA SER A 145 -11.34 -24.31 -24.36
C SER A 145 -10.07 -24.63 -25.14
N ASP A 146 -9.91 -25.90 -25.52
CA ASP A 146 -8.81 -26.35 -26.39
C ASP A 146 -8.90 -25.64 -27.76
N PRO A 147 -7.79 -25.15 -28.35
CA PRO A 147 -7.78 -24.63 -29.72
C PRO A 147 -8.20 -25.77 -30.67
N GLY A 148 -9.44 -25.72 -31.17
CA GLY A 148 -10.02 -26.75 -32.03
C GLY A 148 -11.34 -27.38 -31.53
N ALA A 149 -11.85 -26.99 -30.35
CA ALA A 149 -13.23 -27.34 -29.97
C ALA A 149 -14.25 -26.64 -30.90
N PRO A 150 -15.36 -27.30 -31.28
CA PRO A 150 -16.41 -26.65 -32.07
C PRO A 150 -16.91 -25.37 -31.39
N ALA A 151 -17.20 -24.32 -32.18
CA ALA A 151 -17.83 -23.11 -31.68
C ALA A 151 -19.13 -23.49 -30.95
N GLY A 152 -19.21 -23.24 -29.64
CA GLY A 152 -20.37 -23.58 -28.82
C GLY A 152 -20.13 -23.95 -27.35
N GLU A 153 -18.89 -24.26 -26.94
CA GLU A 153 -18.62 -24.81 -25.59
C GLU A 153 -17.77 -23.93 -24.64
N ALA A 154 -17.42 -22.69 -25.03
CA ALA A 154 -16.69 -21.79 -24.13
C ALA A 154 -17.61 -21.28 -23.01
N LEU A 155 -17.54 -21.91 -21.84
CA LEU A 155 -18.32 -21.54 -20.67
C LEU A 155 -17.60 -20.44 -19.87
N ALA A 156 -18.08 -19.19 -20.03
CA ALA A 156 -17.77 -18.10 -19.12
C ALA A 156 -18.82 -18.06 -18.00
N ILE A 157 -18.37 -17.95 -16.75
CA ILE A 157 -19.23 -17.82 -15.57
C ILE A 157 -18.87 -16.51 -14.86
N GLY A 158 -19.87 -15.66 -14.64
CA GLY A 158 -19.69 -14.41 -13.91
C GLY A 158 -20.93 -13.54 -13.91
N GLY A 159 -20.98 -12.57 -12.99
CA GLY A 159 -22.08 -11.60 -12.89
C GLY A 159 -22.26 -10.78 -14.18
N THR A 160 -21.18 -10.54 -14.93
CA THR A 160 -21.17 -9.79 -16.19
C THR A 160 -22.03 -10.44 -17.28
N VAL A 161 -22.03 -11.79 -17.40
CA VAL A 161 -22.89 -12.50 -18.37
C VAL A 161 -24.37 -12.24 -18.07
N ASN A 162 -24.74 -12.34 -16.79
CA ASN A 162 -26.09 -12.06 -16.35
C ASN A 162 -26.44 -10.58 -16.53
N LEU A 163 -25.49 -9.67 -16.31
CA LEU A 163 -25.70 -8.24 -16.49
C LEU A 163 -25.99 -7.90 -17.95
N ALA A 164 -25.21 -8.40 -18.92
CA ALA A 164 -25.44 -8.16 -20.35
C ALA A 164 -26.84 -8.61 -20.78
N ALA A 165 -27.27 -9.80 -20.35
CA ALA A 165 -28.61 -10.31 -20.63
C ALA A 165 -29.72 -9.45 -19.99
N ARG A 166 -29.49 -8.87 -18.80
CA ARG A 166 -30.45 -7.96 -18.17
C ARG A 166 -30.49 -6.59 -18.84
N LEU A 167 -29.36 -6.09 -19.32
CA LEU A 167 -29.29 -4.84 -20.07
C LEU A 167 -30.03 -4.97 -21.41
N GLN A 168 -29.85 -6.09 -22.12
CA GLN A 168 -30.58 -6.34 -23.36
C GLN A 168 -32.10 -6.31 -23.11
N ALA A 169 -32.58 -6.92 -22.02
CA ALA A 169 -34.00 -6.90 -21.68
C ALA A 169 -34.56 -5.50 -21.31
N GLU A 170 -33.70 -4.53 -21.00
CA GLU A 170 -34.09 -3.14 -20.73
C GLU A 170 -33.99 -2.23 -21.97
N ALA A 171 -33.31 -2.71 -23.02
CA ALA A 171 -33.20 -2.04 -24.31
C ALA A 171 -34.49 -2.22 -25.11
N GLY A 172 -35.00 -1.11 -25.67
CA GLY A 172 -36.12 -1.14 -26.60
C GLY A 172 -35.71 -1.56 -28.01
N ASP A 173 -36.70 -1.57 -28.90
CA ASP A 173 -36.54 -1.87 -30.32
C ASP A 173 -35.50 -0.97 -30.98
N GLY A 174 -34.47 -1.57 -31.57
CA GLY A 174 -33.41 -0.78 -32.21
C GLY A 174 -32.38 -0.20 -31.24
N GLU A 175 -32.45 -0.51 -29.94
CA GLU A 175 -31.57 0.09 -28.94
C GLU A 175 -30.43 -0.84 -28.46
N VAL A 176 -29.31 -0.22 -28.06
CA VAL A 176 -28.18 -0.90 -27.41
C VAL A 176 -27.99 -0.32 -26.01
N ALA A 177 -28.22 -1.15 -24.98
CA ALA A 177 -28.00 -0.78 -23.59
C ALA A 177 -26.62 -1.26 -23.10
N VAL A 178 -25.91 -0.42 -22.35
CA VAL A 178 -24.57 -0.70 -21.82
C VAL A 178 -24.49 -0.48 -20.31
N SER A 179 -23.61 -1.24 -19.64
CA SER A 179 -23.32 -1.05 -18.21
C SER A 179 -22.50 0.23 -17.98
N ALA A 180 -22.46 0.73 -16.75
CA ALA A 180 -21.58 1.86 -16.39
C ALA A 180 -20.09 1.60 -16.71
N GLU A 181 -19.58 0.41 -16.40
CA GLU A 181 -18.19 0.01 -16.73
C GLU A 181 -17.94 0.03 -18.24
N THR A 182 -18.89 -0.45 -19.05
CA THR A 182 -18.80 -0.37 -20.51
C THR A 182 -18.87 1.08 -20.98
N GLY A 183 -19.76 1.90 -20.40
CA GLY A 183 -19.94 3.31 -20.74
C GLY A 183 -18.67 4.14 -20.54
N GLN A 184 -18.00 4.00 -19.39
CA GLN A 184 -16.74 4.69 -19.09
C GLN A 184 -15.65 4.42 -20.14
N ARG A 185 -15.71 3.27 -20.80
CA ARG A 185 -14.71 2.84 -21.79
C ARG A 185 -14.98 3.32 -23.22
N LEU A 186 -16.14 3.92 -23.45
CA LEU A 186 -16.57 4.44 -24.75
C LEU A 186 -16.34 5.96 -24.86
N GLU A 187 -15.87 6.61 -23.79
CA GLU A 187 -15.57 8.03 -23.81
C GLU A 187 -14.54 8.35 -24.90
N GLY A 188 -14.96 9.17 -25.87
CA GLY A 188 -14.10 9.60 -26.97
C GLY A 188 -13.88 8.56 -28.08
N THR A 189 -14.66 7.49 -28.13
CA THR A 189 -14.51 6.41 -29.12
C THR A 189 -15.53 6.49 -30.26
N GLY A 190 -16.15 7.65 -30.49
CA GLY A 190 -17.19 7.82 -31.53
C GLY A 190 -18.53 7.15 -31.19
N VAL A 191 -18.79 6.89 -29.90
CA VAL A 191 -20.07 6.36 -29.41
C VAL A 191 -20.65 7.35 -28.40
N ALA A 192 -21.85 7.85 -28.69
CA ALA A 192 -22.56 8.76 -27.79
C ALA A 192 -23.33 7.93 -26.75
N LEU A 193 -23.29 8.39 -25.49
CA LEU A 193 -23.95 7.75 -24.37
C LEU A 193 -25.04 8.64 -23.78
N THR A 194 -26.24 8.11 -23.65
CA THR A 194 -27.35 8.80 -22.99
C THR A 194 -27.80 8.03 -21.74
N PRO A 195 -27.89 8.67 -20.56
CA PRO A 195 -28.27 7.99 -19.33
C PRO A 195 -29.76 7.61 -19.36
N ARG A 196 -30.07 6.34 -19.10
CA ARG A 196 -31.45 5.84 -18.88
C ARG A 196 -31.81 5.77 -17.38
N GLY A 197 -30.80 5.95 -16.52
CA GLY A 197 -30.89 6.03 -15.06
C GLY A 197 -30.67 4.70 -14.35
N ALA A 198 -30.62 4.73 -13.02
CA ALA A 198 -30.48 3.52 -12.20
C ALA A 198 -31.77 2.68 -12.19
N ARG A 199 -31.65 1.37 -12.36
CA ARG A 199 -32.77 0.40 -12.34
C ARG A 199 -32.46 -0.80 -11.45
N LYS A 200 -33.47 -1.31 -10.76
CA LYS A 200 -33.34 -2.50 -9.93
C LYS A 200 -33.46 -3.76 -10.79
N LEU A 201 -32.33 -4.35 -11.15
CA LEU A 201 -32.29 -5.56 -11.99
C LEU A 201 -32.40 -6.84 -11.15
N ARG A 202 -33.10 -7.85 -11.67
CA ARG A 202 -33.25 -9.15 -11.00
C ARG A 202 -31.89 -9.83 -10.81
N GLY A 203 -31.55 -10.14 -9.56
CA GLY A 203 -30.29 -10.80 -9.18
C GLY A 203 -29.17 -9.85 -8.74
N PHE A 204 -29.41 -8.54 -8.74
CA PHE A 204 -28.46 -7.52 -8.28
C PHE A 204 -28.94 -6.87 -6.98
N ALA A 205 -28.05 -6.78 -5.98
CA ALA A 205 -28.37 -6.24 -4.65
C ALA A 205 -28.53 -4.71 -4.65
N GLU A 206 -27.79 -4.01 -5.50
CA GLU A 206 -27.88 -2.56 -5.70
C GLU A 206 -28.56 -2.22 -7.04
N PRO A 207 -29.19 -1.05 -7.17
CA PRO A 207 -29.60 -0.51 -8.48
C PRO A 207 -28.41 -0.38 -9.43
N VAL A 208 -28.62 -0.70 -10.71
CA VAL A 208 -27.59 -0.65 -11.75
C VAL A 208 -27.87 0.53 -12.67
N GLU A 209 -26.85 1.37 -12.92
CA GLU A 209 -26.93 2.44 -13.91
C GLU A 209 -26.86 1.90 -15.33
N ILE A 210 -27.79 2.35 -16.17
CA ILE A 210 -27.94 1.93 -17.56
C ILE A 210 -27.74 3.14 -18.47
N TRP A 211 -26.94 2.94 -19.52
CA TRP A 211 -26.68 3.93 -20.56
C TRP A 211 -27.10 3.36 -21.92
N MET A 212 -27.57 4.22 -22.82
CA MET A 212 -27.88 3.83 -24.20
C MET A 212 -26.77 4.32 -25.11
N ALA A 213 -26.24 3.41 -25.93
CA ALA A 213 -25.20 3.68 -26.90
C ALA A 213 -25.82 3.98 -28.27
N THR A 214 -25.35 5.06 -28.91
CA THR A 214 -25.68 5.41 -30.30
C THR A 214 -24.42 5.80 -31.06
N PRO A 215 -24.38 5.65 -32.40
CA PRO A 215 -23.25 6.15 -33.19
C PRO A 215 -23.12 7.66 -33.00
N ASP A 216 -21.91 8.15 -32.71
CA ASP A 216 -21.61 9.58 -32.69
C ASP A 216 -20.96 10.00 -34.02
N ALA A 217 -21.33 11.17 -34.54
CA ALA A 217 -20.72 11.77 -35.72
C ALA A 217 -19.52 12.67 -35.37
N ALA A 218 -19.25 12.89 -34.07
CA ALA A 218 -18.19 13.78 -33.60
C ALA A 218 -16.83 13.08 -33.43
N THR A 219 -15.79 13.78 -33.86
CA THR A 219 -14.36 13.43 -33.77
C THR A 219 -13.91 13.17 -32.34
N ALA A 220 -13.15 12.08 -32.15
CA ALA A 220 -12.52 11.70 -30.89
C ALA A 220 -11.78 12.88 -30.21
N PRO A 221 -11.87 13.04 -28.89
CA PRO A 221 -11.15 14.06 -28.16
C PRO A 221 -9.64 13.82 -28.27
N VAL A 222 -8.95 14.90 -28.57
CA VAL A 222 -7.52 14.92 -28.84
C VAL A 222 -6.73 14.71 -27.55
N ALA A 223 -6.05 13.57 -27.42
CA ALA A 223 -5.06 13.39 -26.36
C ALA A 223 -3.92 14.42 -26.52
N ARG A 224 -3.66 15.21 -25.46
CA ARG A 224 -2.50 16.11 -25.39
C ARG A 224 -1.23 15.28 -25.22
N PHE A 225 -0.25 15.49 -26.09
CA PHE A 225 1.00 14.73 -26.12
C PHE A 225 2.10 15.48 -25.35
N VAL A 226 2.67 14.83 -24.32
CA VAL A 226 3.70 15.41 -23.45
C VAL A 226 5.05 14.69 -23.63
N GLY A 227 6.13 15.47 -23.76
CA GLY A 227 7.50 14.95 -23.86
C GLY A 227 7.95 14.59 -25.29
N ARG A 228 9.08 13.84 -25.39
CA ARG A 228 9.69 13.33 -26.64
C ARG A 228 10.10 14.40 -27.67
N ALA A 229 10.55 15.57 -27.22
CA ALA A 229 10.96 16.66 -28.11
C ALA A 229 12.00 16.23 -29.17
N ARG A 230 12.98 15.39 -28.78
CA ARG A 230 14.00 14.87 -29.69
C ARG A 230 13.42 13.99 -30.81
N SER A 231 12.57 13.02 -30.47
CA SER A 231 11.96 12.13 -31.45
C SER A 231 11.00 12.89 -32.39
N ARG A 232 10.30 13.90 -31.86
CA ARG A 232 9.45 14.79 -32.66
C ARG A 232 10.26 15.62 -33.64
N GLU A 233 11.35 16.23 -33.21
CA GLU A 233 12.19 17.02 -34.12
C GLU A 233 12.82 16.12 -35.19
N GLN A 234 13.21 14.89 -34.85
CA GLN A 234 13.70 13.93 -35.83
C GLN A 234 12.64 13.59 -36.90
N LEU A 235 11.37 13.40 -36.52
CA LEU A 235 10.28 13.22 -37.49
C LEU A 235 10.09 14.46 -38.38
N ARG A 236 10.16 15.67 -37.81
CA ARG A 236 10.07 16.93 -38.57
C ARG A 236 11.24 17.11 -39.54
N GLU A 237 12.45 16.80 -39.12
CA GLU A 237 13.65 16.87 -39.98
C GLU A 237 13.53 15.92 -41.16
N LEU A 238 13.05 14.69 -40.93
CA LEU A 238 12.82 13.72 -42.00
C LEU A 238 11.68 14.14 -42.92
N TRP A 239 10.58 14.69 -42.39
CA TRP A 239 9.49 15.23 -43.20
C TRP A 239 9.93 16.40 -44.09
N ARG A 240 10.71 17.36 -43.56
CA ARG A 240 11.32 18.44 -44.35
C ARG A 240 12.19 17.90 -45.48
N SER A 241 12.84 16.75 -45.29
CA SER A 241 13.65 16.13 -46.36
C SER A 241 12.81 15.50 -47.48
N VAL A 242 11.57 15.08 -47.18
CA VAL A 242 10.60 14.53 -48.15
C VAL A 242 10.00 15.64 -49.00
N THR A 243 9.72 16.81 -48.39
CA THR A 243 9.24 17.98 -49.13
C THR A 243 10.23 18.48 -50.19
N ASP A 244 11.50 18.07 -50.11
CA ASP A 244 12.54 18.31 -51.13
C ASP A 244 12.57 17.23 -52.25
N GLY A 245 11.55 16.36 -52.35
CA GLY A 245 11.40 15.37 -53.44
C GLY A 245 12.04 13.99 -53.19
N ARG A 246 12.17 13.57 -51.93
CA ARG A 246 12.76 12.27 -51.56
C ARG A 246 11.74 11.34 -50.89
N VAL A 247 11.94 10.03 -51.04
CA VAL A 247 11.23 9.03 -50.22
C VAL A 247 11.99 8.86 -48.91
N ALA A 248 11.29 8.91 -47.78
CA ALA A 248 11.88 8.55 -46.49
C ALA A 248 10.99 7.54 -45.75
N VAL A 249 11.64 6.54 -45.15
CA VAL A 249 10.97 5.48 -44.39
C VAL A 249 11.42 5.56 -42.94
N VAL A 250 10.44 5.66 -42.04
CA VAL A 250 10.67 5.76 -40.60
C VAL A 250 9.92 4.67 -39.88
N GLU A 251 10.63 3.94 -39.03
CA GLU A 251 10.04 2.91 -38.20
C GLU A 251 10.12 3.33 -36.72
N VAL A 252 8.96 3.58 -36.12
CA VAL A 252 8.83 3.87 -34.70
C VAL A 252 8.58 2.57 -33.94
N THR A 253 9.59 2.11 -33.20
CA THR A 253 9.58 0.82 -32.51
C THR A 253 9.61 0.98 -31.00
N ALA A 254 8.64 0.41 -30.31
CA ALA A 254 8.53 0.42 -28.86
C ALA A 254 7.53 -0.63 -28.36
N PRO A 255 7.61 -1.07 -27.09
CA PRO A 255 6.57 -1.89 -26.48
C PRO A 255 5.17 -1.22 -26.52
N GLY A 256 4.12 -2.00 -26.27
CA GLY A 256 2.76 -1.48 -26.11
C GLY A 256 2.68 -0.41 -25.02
N GLY A 257 1.95 0.69 -25.27
CA GLY A 257 1.71 1.76 -24.28
C GLY A 257 2.82 2.82 -24.13
N TYR A 258 3.92 2.73 -24.88
CA TYR A 258 5.04 3.69 -24.83
C TYR A 258 4.79 5.00 -25.61
N GLY A 259 3.63 5.13 -26.25
CA GLY A 259 3.20 6.34 -26.95
C GLY A 259 3.61 6.42 -28.42
N LYS A 260 3.76 5.29 -29.14
CA LYS A 260 4.08 5.26 -30.58
C LYS A 260 3.06 6.04 -31.42
N THR A 261 1.80 5.63 -31.38
CA THR A 261 0.69 6.31 -32.07
C THR A 261 0.61 7.77 -31.63
N ALA A 262 0.64 8.04 -30.32
CA ALA A 262 0.54 9.40 -29.81
C ALA A 262 1.67 10.33 -30.31
N LEU A 263 2.90 9.82 -30.46
CA LEU A 263 4.03 10.55 -31.06
C LEU A 263 3.77 10.87 -32.53
N VAL A 264 3.34 9.87 -33.29
CA VAL A 264 3.03 10.00 -34.72
C VAL A 264 1.88 10.98 -34.94
N GLU A 265 0.78 10.82 -34.21
CA GLU A 265 -0.39 11.70 -34.27
C GLU A 265 -0.04 13.15 -33.93
N ALA A 266 0.79 13.36 -32.91
CA ALA A 266 1.27 14.70 -32.56
C ALA A 266 2.10 15.32 -33.69
N PHE A 267 2.96 14.53 -34.33
CA PHE A 267 3.74 14.99 -35.49
C PHE A 267 2.84 15.33 -36.68
N LEU A 268 1.94 14.41 -37.06
CA LEU A 268 1.02 14.56 -38.19
C LEU A 268 0.20 15.84 -38.04
N ARG A 269 -0.45 16.02 -36.89
CA ARG A 269 -1.29 17.20 -36.60
C ARG A 269 -0.55 18.53 -36.67
N GLU A 270 0.72 18.54 -36.29
CA GLU A 270 1.52 19.78 -36.22
C GLU A 270 2.19 20.14 -37.54
N SER A 271 2.39 19.16 -38.44
CA SER A 271 3.33 19.29 -39.56
C SER A 271 2.74 18.90 -40.92
N VAL A 272 1.56 18.28 -40.95
CA VAL A 272 0.95 17.68 -42.15
C VAL A 272 -0.54 18.00 -42.18
N ASP A 273 -1.05 18.40 -43.34
CA ASP A 273 -2.48 18.59 -43.55
C ASP A 273 -3.20 17.22 -43.62
N GLU A 274 -4.39 17.09 -43.03
CA GLU A 274 -5.10 15.80 -42.93
C GLU A 274 -5.40 15.16 -44.30
N ASN A 275 -5.57 15.99 -45.34
CA ASN A 275 -5.81 15.52 -46.71
C ASN A 275 -4.58 14.84 -47.35
N ASP A 276 -3.38 15.05 -46.80
CA ASP A 276 -2.13 14.50 -47.29
C ASP A 276 -1.70 13.23 -46.52
N ILE A 277 -2.59 12.69 -45.68
CA ILE A 277 -2.32 11.52 -44.85
C ILE A 277 -3.14 10.32 -45.36
N LEU A 278 -2.43 9.26 -45.76
CA LEU A 278 -2.99 7.96 -46.09
C LEU A 278 -2.76 7.00 -44.92
N ARG A 279 -3.84 6.51 -44.30
CA ARG A 279 -3.77 5.67 -43.09
C ARG A 279 -4.07 4.20 -43.39
N ILE A 280 -3.22 3.31 -42.87
CA ILE A 280 -3.41 1.87 -42.91
C ILE A 280 -3.32 1.36 -41.47
N ALA A 281 -4.41 0.83 -40.94
CA ALA A 281 -4.42 0.19 -39.61
C ALA A 281 -4.25 -1.33 -39.74
N CYS A 282 -3.35 -1.91 -38.96
CA CYS A 282 -3.18 -3.36 -38.85
C CYS A 282 -3.82 -3.88 -37.57
N GLU A 283 -4.81 -4.77 -37.72
CA GLU A 283 -5.59 -5.28 -36.60
C GLU A 283 -5.27 -6.74 -36.27
N PRO A 284 -5.22 -7.14 -34.97
CA PRO A 284 -4.80 -8.47 -34.55
C PRO A 284 -5.59 -9.61 -35.19
N HIS A 285 -6.90 -9.44 -35.34
CA HIS A 285 -7.81 -10.47 -35.84
C HIS A 285 -7.79 -10.62 -37.38
N LEU A 286 -7.08 -9.73 -38.08
CA LEU A 286 -6.93 -9.72 -39.53
C LEU A 286 -5.58 -10.25 -40.02
N ARG A 287 -4.66 -10.59 -39.09
CA ARG A 287 -3.29 -11.03 -39.39
C ARG A 287 -3.18 -12.20 -40.39
N ASP A 288 -4.13 -13.13 -40.35
CA ASP A 288 -4.13 -14.34 -41.20
C ASP A 288 -4.91 -14.16 -42.52
N ARG A 289 -5.38 -12.94 -42.82
CA ARG A 289 -6.13 -12.62 -44.03
C ARG A 289 -5.27 -11.76 -44.96
N SER A 290 -4.87 -12.32 -46.10
CA SER A 290 -4.05 -11.61 -47.09
C SER A 290 -4.68 -10.27 -47.49
N PHE A 291 -3.89 -9.19 -47.45
CA PHE A 291 -4.28 -7.84 -47.84
C PHE A 291 -5.43 -7.22 -47.03
N ALA A 292 -5.72 -7.71 -45.82
CA ALA A 292 -6.87 -7.23 -45.06
C ALA A 292 -6.78 -5.75 -44.67
N CYS A 293 -5.60 -5.27 -44.28
CA CYS A 293 -5.39 -3.85 -43.97
C CYS A 293 -5.55 -2.95 -45.22
N PHE A 294 -5.11 -3.43 -46.39
CA PHE A 294 -5.31 -2.72 -47.65
C PHE A 294 -6.77 -2.73 -48.13
N ARG A 295 -7.54 -3.77 -47.80
CA ARG A 295 -8.99 -3.77 -48.04
C ARG A 295 -9.68 -2.64 -47.28
N ALA A 296 -9.40 -2.52 -45.98
CA ALA A 296 -9.96 -1.44 -45.16
C ALA A 296 -9.53 -0.04 -45.66
N PHE A 297 -8.28 0.09 -46.11
CA PHE A 297 -7.76 1.31 -46.74
C PHE A 297 -8.53 1.68 -48.02
N VAL A 298 -8.77 0.71 -48.91
CA VAL A 298 -9.56 0.91 -50.14
C VAL A 298 -11.01 1.26 -49.79
N ASP A 299 -11.60 0.58 -48.80
CA ASP A 299 -12.97 0.86 -48.34
C ASP A 299 -13.13 2.32 -47.88
N ALA A 300 -12.15 2.84 -47.14
CA ALA A 300 -12.14 4.22 -46.66
C ALA A 300 -11.97 5.23 -47.80
N LEU A 301 -11.00 5.02 -48.70
CA LEU A 301 -10.72 5.96 -49.80
C LEU A 301 -11.81 6.00 -50.87
N ALA A 302 -12.40 4.85 -51.19
CA ALA A 302 -13.42 4.73 -52.22
C ALA A 302 -14.86 4.92 -51.68
N GLY A 303 -15.03 5.04 -50.35
CA GLY A 303 -16.35 5.18 -49.73
C GLY A 303 -17.21 3.91 -49.84
N LEU A 304 -16.61 2.73 -49.83
CA LEU A 304 -17.31 1.44 -50.04
C LEU A 304 -18.01 0.91 -48.79
N GLY A 305 -17.79 1.54 -47.63
CA GLY A 305 -18.31 1.07 -46.34
C GLY A 305 -19.84 0.99 -46.23
N SER A 306 -20.57 1.75 -47.06
CA SER A 306 -22.04 1.73 -47.11
C SER A 306 -22.62 0.90 -48.25
N VAL A 307 -21.78 0.23 -49.05
CA VAL A 307 -22.21 -0.50 -50.26
C VAL A 307 -22.47 -1.96 -49.92
N GLU A 308 -23.74 -2.35 -49.94
CA GLU A 308 -24.19 -3.67 -49.48
C GLU A 308 -24.22 -4.72 -50.60
N THR A 309 -24.29 -4.34 -51.88
CA THR A 309 -24.36 -5.30 -52.99
C THR A 309 -23.04 -5.47 -53.76
N PRO A 310 -22.70 -6.69 -54.21
CA PRO A 310 -21.51 -6.96 -55.02
C PRO A 310 -21.46 -6.15 -56.34
N ASP A 311 -22.61 -5.93 -56.98
CA ASP A 311 -22.70 -5.24 -58.27
C ASP A 311 -22.48 -3.73 -58.13
N GLU A 312 -23.05 -3.10 -57.10
CA GLU A 312 -22.79 -1.68 -56.79
C GLU A 312 -21.31 -1.48 -56.43
N ARG A 313 -20.72 -2.40 -55.66
CA ARG A 313 -19.31 -2.35 -55.29
C ARG A 313 -18.40 -2.41 -56.51
N ARG A 314 -18.70 -3.32 -57.44
CA ARG A 314 -17.98 -3.44 -58.72
C ARG A 314 -18.11 -2.16 -59.55
N ALA A 315 -19.31 -1.58 -59.63
CA ALA A 315 -19.55 -0.35 -60.38
C ALA A 315 -18.77 0.84 -59.79
N LEU A 316 -18.73 0.96 -58.46
CA LEU A 316 -17.98 2.03 -57.80
C LEU A 316 -16.47 1.87 -57.99
N LEU A 317 -15.95 0.64 -57.84
CA LEU A 317 -14.53 0.34 -58.10
C LEU A 317 -14.14 0.67 -59.55
N ALA A 318 -15.00 0.37 -60.53
CA ALA A 318 -14.75 0.69 -61.94
C ALA A 318 -14.74 2.19 -62.25
N GLN A 319 -15.47 3.00 -61.46
CA GLN A 319 -15.50 4.46 -61.59
C GLN A 319 -14.32 5.14 -60.88
N TRP A 320 -13.90 4.59 -59.74
CA TRP A 320 -12.93 5.21 -58.85
C TRP A 320 -11.49 4.78 -59.12
N ALA A 321 -11.24 3.50 -59.43
CA ALA A 321 -9.90 2.97 -59.56
C ALA A 321 -9.31 3.19 -60.97
N PRO A 322 -7.96 3.22 -61.11
CA PRO A 322 -7.30 3.21 -62.41
C PRO A 322 -7.73 2.00 -63.26
N GLU A 323 -7.87 2.17 -64.58
CA GLU A 323 -8.41 1.15 -65.49
C GLU A 323 -7.68 -0.22 -65.37
N GLY A 324 -6.37 -0.20 -65.14
CA GLY A 324 -5.55 -1.40 -64.93
C GLY A 324 -5.65 -2.05 -63.52
N ALA A 325 -6.24 -1.38 -62.54
CA ALA A 325 -6.35 -1.85 -61.15
C ALA A 325 -7.71 -2.49 -60.82
N VAL A 326 -8.75 -2.20 -61.61
CA VAL A 326 -10.14 -2.62 -61.34
C VAL A 326 -10.26 -4.14 -61.12
N GLN A 327 -9.60 -4.94 -61.96
CA GLN A 327 -9.67 -6.40 -61.87
C GLN A 327 -9.02 -6.94 -60.58
N GLY A 328 -7.84 -6.44 -60.21
CA GLY A 328 -7.17 -6.89 -58.98
C GLY A 328 -7.93 -6.44 -57.73
N LEU A 329 -8.54 -5.25 -57.73
CA LEU A 329 -9.41 -4.80 -56.64
C LEU A 329 -10.70 -5.65 -56.56
N ALA A 330 -11.29 -6.06 -57.69
CA ALA A 330 -12.44 -6.97 -57.67
C ALA A 330 -12.10 -8.32 -57.02
N LEU A 331 -10.88 -8.83 -57.24
CA LEU A 331 -10.37 -10.05 -56.60
C LEU A 331 -10.15 -9.88 -55.09
N LEU A 332 -9.76 -8.69 -54.61
CA LEU A 332 -9.62 -8.39 -53.18
C LEU A 332 -10.94 -8.58 -52.41
N TYR A 333 -12.07 -8.28 -53.06
CA TYR A 333 -13.42 -8.42 -52.50
C TYR A 333 -14.11 -9.74 -52.87
N GLY A 334 -13.48 -10.61 -53.66
CA GLY A 334 -14.08 -11.86 -54.11
C GLY A 334 -15.28 -11.69 -55.05
N LEU A 335 -15.35 -10.59 -55.80
CA LEU A 335 -16.51 -10.27 -56.66
C LEU A 335 -16.58 -11.14 -57.92
N ASP A 336 -15.46 -11.73 -58.33
CA ASP A 336 -15.38 -12.54 -59.55
C ASP A 336 -15.78 -14.00 -59.31
N ALA A 337 -16.65 -14.51 -60.19
CA ALA A 337 -17.17 -15.88 -60.12
C ALA A 337 -16.07 -16.95 -60.35
N ALA A 338 -15.01 -16.60 -61.09
CA ALA A 338 -13.85 -17.46 -61.31
C ALA A 338 -12.64 -16.88 -60.56
N GLN A 339 -12.31 -17.48 -59.43
CA GLN A 339 -11.14 -17.10 -58.63
C GLN A 339 -9.89 -17.82 -59.15
N PRO A 340 -8.80 -17.09 -59.50
CA PRO A 340 -7.53 -17.71 -59.88
C PRO A 340 -6.87 -18.39 -58.67
N ALA A 341 -5.85 -19.20 -58.91
CA ALA A 341 -5.06 -19.81 -57.83
C ALA A 341 -4.50 -18.74 -56.87
N PRO A 342 -4.38 -19.01 -55.55
CA PRO A 342 -4.06 -17.99 -54.54
C PRO A 342 -2.81 -17.14 -54.85
N ILE A 343 -1.75 -17.77 -55.39
CA ILE A 343 -0.51 -17.07 -55.77
C ILE A 343 -0.78 -16.03 -56.87
N VAL A 344 -1.51 -16.43 -57.92
CA VAL A 344 -1.85 -15.54 -59.04
C VAL A 344 -2.82 -14.45 -58.60
N ARG A 345 -3.79 -14.79 -57.74
CA ARG A 345 -4.72 -13.82 -57.15
C ARG A 345 -3.94 -12.76 -56.36
N ASN A 346 -3.06 -13.19 -55.46
CA ASN A 346 -2.32 -12.28 -54.60
C ASN A 346 -1.37 -11.37 -55.40
N GLU A 347 -0.77 -11.88 -56.48
CA GLU A 347 0.03 -11.08 -57.42
C GLU A 347 -0.81 -10.00 -58.12
N LEU A 348 -1.98 -10.34 -58.66
CA LEU A 348 -2.87 -9.39 -59.32
C LEU A 348 -3.42 -8.32 -58.35
N VAL A 349 -3.76 -8.74 -57.12
CA VAL A 349 -4.19 -7.81 -56.05
C VAL A 349 -3.04 -6.86 -55.68
N SER A 350 -1.84 -7.39 -55.48
CA SER A 350 -0.63 -6.61 -55.20
C SER A 350 -0.38 -5.55 -56.28
N GLN A 351 -0.38 -5.96 -57.56
CA GLN A 351 -0.20 -5.05 -58.70
C GLN A 351 -1.29 -3.96 -58.76
N ALA A 352 -2.55 -4.31 -58.49
CA ALA A 352 -3.63 -3.34 -58.45
C ALA A 352 -3.50 -2.33 -57.31
N LEU A 353 -3.11 -2.78 -56.11
CA LEU A 353 -2.85 -1.92 -54.96
C LEU A 353 -1.65 -0.99 -55.21
N LEU A 354 -0.58 -1.48 -55.85
CA LEU A 354 0.55 -0.66 -56.27
C LEU A 354 0.12 0.41 -57.27
N ALA A 355 -0.61 0.04 -58.33
CA ALA A 355 -1.11 0.99 -59.33
C ALA A 355 -2.02 2.06 -58.71
N LEU A 356 -2.84 1.66 -57.73
CA LEU A 356 -3.68 2.58 -56.97
C LEU A 356 -2.84 3.57 -56.16
N LEU A 357 -1.85 3.09 -55.39
CA LEU A 357 -0.94 3.95 -54.61
C LEU A 357 -0.12 4.87 -55.52
N GLU A 358 0.38 4.37 -56.65
CA GLU A 358 1.08 5.16 -57.69
C GLU A 358 0.19 6.26 -58.27
N THR A 359 -1.12 6.06 -58.38
CA THR A 359 -2.03 7.09 -58.89
C THR A 359 -2.40 8.10 -57.81
N THR A 360 -2.55 7.63 -56.57
CA THR A 360 -2.92 8.45 -55.41
C THR A 360 -1.78 9.37 -54.97
N ILE A 361 -0.54 8.86 -54.96
CA ILE A 361 0.66 9.56 -54.52
C ILE A 361 1.28 10.28 -55.73
N SER A 362 0.72 11.42 -56.16
CA SER A 362 1.13 12.12 -57.39
C SER A 362 2.36 13.04 -57.20
N GLU A 363 2.19 14.36 -57.10
CA GLU A 363 3.30 15.34 -57.03
C GLU A 363 3.40 16.10 -55.70
N ALA A 364 2.35 16.06 -54.85
CA ALA A 364 2.39 16.69 -53.53
C ALA A 364 2.98 15.73 -52.46
N PRO A 365 3.69 16.24 -51.43
CA PRO A 365 4.18 15.42 -50.33
C PRO A 365 3.06 14.70 -49.59
N VAL A 366 3.12 13.37 -49.54
CA VAL A 366 2.10 12.51 -48.87
C VAL A 366 2.75 11.70 -47.76
N VAL A 367 2.04 11.54 -46.64
CA VAL A 367 2.41 10.60 -45.57
C VAL A 367 1.58 9.33 -45.68
N LEU A 368 2.26 8.20 -45.84
CA LEU A 368 1.66 6.87 -45.70
C LEU A 368 1.92 6.36 -44.27
N PHE A 369 0.93 6.47 -43.40
CA PHE A 369 1.01 6.02 -42.01
C PHE A 369 0.47 4.59 -41.86
N VAL A 370 1.35 3.65 -41.54
CA VAL A 370 1.01 2.25 -41.24
C VAL A 370 1.06 2.03 -39.72
N GLU A 371 -0.12 1.88 -39.14
CA GLU A 371 -0.30 1.71 -37.70
C GLU A 371 -0.23 0.23 -37.28
N ASP A 372 0.51 -0.03 -36.20
CA ASP A 372 0.59 -1.34 -35.54
C ASP A 372 0.97 -2.51 -36.46
N ALA A 373 1.95 -2.28 -37.33
CA ALA A 373 2.44 -3.24 -38.34
C ALA A 373 3.04 -4.54 -37.79
N HIS A 374 3.07 -4.74 -36.47
CA HIS A 374 3.33 -6.05 -35.88
C HIS A 374 2.19 -7.06 -36.12
N TRP A 375 0.99 -6.57 -36.47
CA TRP A 375 -0.17 -7.38 -36.88
C TRP A 375 -0.33 -7.52 -38.39
N ILE A 376 0.59 -6.97 -39.19
CA ILE A 376 0.49 -7.02 -40.65
C ILE A 376 0.54 -8.47 -41.15
N ASP A 377 -0.27 -8.78 -42.17
CA ASP A 377 -0.20 -10.07 -42.87
C ASP A 377 1.03 -10.14 -43.78
N THR A 378 1.40 -11.37 -44.14
CA THR A 378 2.63 -11.64 -44.90
C THR A 378 2.62 -10.96 -46.27
N GLU A 379 1.50 -11.01 -46.98
CA GLU A 379 1.38 -10.41 -48.31
C GLU A 379 1.39 -8.88 -48.28
N SER A 380 0.72 -8.26 -47.30
CA SER A 380 0.77 -6.81 -47.10
C SER A 380 2.16 -6.31 -46.70
N ALA A 381 2.90 -7.06 -45.88
CA ALA A 381 4.28 -6.73 -45.54
C ALA A 381 5.19 -6.75 -46.77
N ALA A 382 5.03 -7.77 -47.63
CA ALA A 382 5.78 -7.87 -48.87
C ALA A 382 5.49 -6.66 -49.79
N LEU A 383 4.23 -6.26 -49.94
CA LEU A 383 3.84 -5.06 -50.68
C LEU A 383 4.49 -3.79 -50.11
N LEU A 384 4.41 -3.59 -48.79
CA LEU A 384 4.95 -2.41 -48.10
C LEU A 384 6.48 -2.29 -48.26
N SER A 385 7.20 -3.41 -48.17
CA SER A 385 8.66 -3.43 -48.33
C SER A 385 9.14 -3.03 -49.73
N GLY A 386 8.34 -3.24 -50.77
CA GLY A 386 8.66 -2.86 -52.15
C GLY A 386 8.31 -1.42 -52.53
N LEU A 387 7.51 -0.70 -51.71
CA LEU A 387 7.07 0.66 -52.02
C LEU A 387 8.21 1.69 -52.17
N PRO A 388 9.26 1.71 -51.32
CA PRO A 388 10.30 2.74 -51.40
C PRO A 388 11.04 2.75 -52.74
N GLU A 389 11.36 1.57 -53.28
CA GLU A 389 12.03 1.43 -54.58
C GLU A 389 11.09 1.79 -55.73
N ARG A 390 9.82 1.35 -55.64
CA ARG A 390 8.85 1.52 -56.73
C ARG A 390 8.40 2.97 -56.90
N LEU A 391 8.30 3.71 -55.80
CA LEU A 391 7.90 5.11 -55.76
C LEU A 391 9.12 6.07 -55.63
N ALA A 392 10.32 5.59 -55.96
CA ALA A 392 11.52 6.40 -55.96
C ALA A 392 11.35 7.67 -56.81
N GLY A 393 11.68 8.84 -56.23
CA GLY A 393 11.52 10.15 -56.86
C GLY A 393 10.18 10.84 -56.63
N ARG A 394 9.25 10.21 -55.90
CA ARG A 394 8.04 10.87 -55.39
C ARG A 394 8.25 11.40 -53.96
N PRO A 395 7.57 12.49 -53.55
CA PRO A 395 7.67 13.01 -52.19
C PRO A 395 6.79 12.16 -51.23
N LEU A 396 7.29 11.00 -50.84
CA LEU A 396 6.57 10.05 -49.98
C LEU A 396 7.26 9.86 -48.62
N PHE A 397 6.50 10.02 -47.54
CA PHE A 397 6.94 9.72 -46.18
C PHE A 397 6.22 8.47 -45.66
N ILE A 398 6.91 7.34 -45.56
CA ILE A 398 6.35 6.09 -45.02
C ILE A 398 6.66 6.03 -43.53
N LEU A 399 5.63 6.09 -42.71
CA LEU A 399 5.75 6.08 -41.26
C LEU A 399 5.12 4.80 -40.73
N VAL A 400 5.92 3.95 -40.10
CA VAL A 400 5.48 2.64 -39.60
C VAL A 400 5.59 2.61 -38.09
N THR A 401 4.56 2.16 -37.39
CA THR A 401 4.64 1.86 -35.95
C THR A 401 4.60 0.36 -35.71
N ARG A 402 5.52 -0.17 -34.88
CA ARG A 402 5.51 -1.59 -34.53
C ARG A 402 6.06 -1.89 -33.13
N ARG A 403 5.89 -3.13 -32.69
CA ARG A 403 6.52 -3.67 -31.48
C ARG A 403 7.78 -4.49 -31.85
N PRO A 404 8.78 -4.60 -30.96
CA PRO A 404 10.02 -5.33 -31.21
C PRO A 404 9.82 -6.80 -31.62
N GLU A 405 8.75 -7.43 -31.15
CA GLU A 405 8.40 -8.84 -31.39
C GLU A 405 7.71 -9.12 -32.74
N GLY A 406 7.41 -8.09 -33.54
CA GLY A 406 6.73 -8.22 -34.83
C GLY A 406 7.66 -8.56 -36.00
N PRO A 407 7.11 -9.00 -37.16
CA PRO A 407 7.89 -9.23 -38.38
C PRO A 407 8.63 -7.96 -38.81
N GLU A 408 9.76 -8.12 -39.49
CA GLU A 408 10.42 -7.01 -40.19
C GLU A 408 9.56 -6.59 -41.38
N THR A 409 9.31 -5.28 -41.50
CA THR A 409 8.35 -4.75 -42.48
C THR A 409 9.00 -4.04 -43.65
N VAL A 410 10.26 -3.58 -43.52
CA VAL A 410 11.00 -2.88 -44.58
C VAL A 410 12.49 -3.19 -44.47
N ALA A 411 13.15 -3.46 -45.61
CA ALA A 411 14.49 -4.07 -45.63
C ALA A 411 15.66 -3.08 -45.83
N GLU A 412 15.48 -1.95 -46.53
CA GLU A 412 16.58 -0.99 -46.82
C GLU A 412 16.18 0.48 -46.60
N GLY A 413 17.12 1.31 -46.11
CA GLY A 413 16.95 2.76 -45.96
C GLY A 413 16.07 3.24 -44.80
N VAL A 414 15.65 2.34 -43.91
CA VAL A 414 14.77 2.64 -42.76
C VAL A 414 15.52 3.42 -41.68
N VAL A 415 14.93 4.51 -41.21
CA VAL A 415 15.41 5.25 -40.02
C VAL A 415 14.66 4.76 -38.78
N PRO A 416 15.32 4.01 -37.87
CA PRO A 416 14.65 3.52 -36.66
C PRO A 416 14.56 4.61 -35.59
N ILE A 417 13.36 4.82 -35.05
CA ILE A 417 13.11 5.63 -33.86
C ILE A 417 12.65 4.70 -32.74
N ARG A 418 13.53 4.42 -31.78
CA ARG A 418 13.20 3.61 -30.59
C ARG A 418 12.68 4.50 -29.47
N LEU A 419 11.57 4.13 -28.86
CA LEU A 419 11.01 4.86 -27.71
C LEU A 419 11.26 4.10 -26.41
N ASP A 420 11.99 4.73 -25.47
CA ASP A 420 12.19 4.23 -24.10
C ASP A 420 11.12 4.75 -23.12
N ARG A 421 11.21 4.49 -21.82
CA ARG A 421 10.31 5.11 -20.83
C ARG A 421 10.49 6.64 -20.83
N ILE A 422 9.44 7.41 -20.53
CA ILE A 422 9.56 8.87 -20.38
C ILE A 422 10.20 9.21 -19.03
N GLU A 423 10.96 10.30 -19.02
CA GLU A 423 11.64 10.79 -17.81
C GLU A 423 10.64 11.28 -16.76
N THR A 424 11.03 11.20 -15.48
CA THR A 424 10.18 11.54 -14.33
C THR A 424 9.56 12.93 -14.42
N GLU A 425 10.28 13.91 -14.96
CA GLU A 425 9.77 15.28 -15.18
C GLU A 425 8.66 15.31 -16.24
N SER A 426 8.86 14.62 -17.37
CA SER A 426 7.84 14.47 -18.41
C SER A 426 6.62 13.68 -17.92
N ALA A 427 6.85 12.67 -17.06
CA ALA A 427 5.79 11.88 -16.44
C ALA A 427 4.94 12.73 -15.49
N ALA A 428 5.58 13.53 -14.64
CA ALA A 428 4.88 14.44 -13.73
C ALA A 428 4.10 15.53 -14.48
N SER A 429 4.61 15.99 -15.62
CA SER A 429 3.94 16.93 -16.53
C SER A 429 2.70 16.30 -17.17
N LEU A 430 2.80 15.05 -17.66
CA LEU A 430 1.65 14.32 -18.21
C LEU A 430 0.53 14.14 -17.17
N VAL A 431 0.88 13.79 -15.92
CA VAL A 431 -0.12 13.70 -14.83
C VAL A 431 -0.72 15.08 -14.53
N ALA A 432 0.06 16.16 -14.66
CA ALA A 432 -0.44 17.53 -14.51
C ALA A 432 -1.49 17.90 -15.55
N ASP A 433 -1.19 17.58 -16.80
CA ASP A 433 -2.07 17.91 -17.91
C ASP A 433 -3.39 17.13 -17.85
N LEU A 434 -3.33 15.89 -17.36
CA LEU A 434 -4.51 15.06 -17.11
C LEU A 434 -5.33 15.53 -15.91
N ASP A 435 -4.68 16.04 -14.86
CA ASP A 435 -5.31 16.67 -13.69
C ASP A 435 -5.53 18.17 -13.92
N ALA A 436 -6.30 18.51 -14.96
CA ALA A 436 -6.53 19.90 -15.37
C ALA A 436 -7.14 20.79 -14.27
N ASN A 437 -7.82 20.19 -13.28
CA ASN A 437 -8.49 20.88 -12.17
C ASN A 437 -7.68 20.87 -10.85
N GLY A 438 -6.50 20.24 -10.82
CA GLY A 438 -5.63 20.20 -9.64
C GLY A 438 -6.24 19.44 -8.45
N VAL A 439 -7.01 18.38 -8.72
CA VAL A 439 -7.72 17.59 -7.70
C VAL A 439 -6.78 16.63 -6.98
N ILE A 440 -5.70 16.18 -7.65
CA ILE A 440 -4.83 15.12 -7.12
C ILE A 440 -3.78 15.70 -6.16
N PRO A 441 -3.70 15.22 -4.90
CA PRO A 441 -2.68 15.67 -3.95
C PRO A 441 -1.24 15.36 -4.42
N PRO A 442 -0.23 16.16 -4.01
CA PRO A 442 1.17 15.98 -4.44
C PRO A 442 1.79 14.62 -4.08
N GLU A 443 1.38 14.00 -2.98
CA GLU A 443 1.84 12.66 -2.57
C GLU A 443 1.29 11.57 -3.49
N THR A 444 -0.01 11.64 -3.80
CA THR A 444 -0.66 10.74 -4.76
C THR A 444 -0.05 10.88 -6.14
N ARG A 445 0.22 12.10 -6.62
CA ARG A 445 0.90 12.33 -7.91
C ARG A 445 2.27 11.64 -7.97
N ARG A 446 3.08 11.72 -6.91
CA ARG A 446 4.37 11.03 -6.84
C ARG A 446 4.19 9.51 -6.94
N ARG A 447 3.23 8.95 -6.19
CA ARG A 447 2.90 7.52 -6.26
C ARG A 447 2.43 7.09 -7.65
N ILE A 448 1.65 7.91 -8.36
CA ILE A 448 1.23 7.64 -9.75
C ILE A 448 2.45 7.54 -10.68
N VAL A 449 3.37 8.50 -10.58
CA VAL A 449 4.58 8.53 -11.41
C VAL A 449 5.48 7.32 -11.12
N GLU A 450 5.67 6.99 -9.84
CA GLU A 450 6.43 5.81 -9.41
C GLU A 450 5.78 4.51 -9.90
N LEU A 451 4.47 4.35 -9.69
CA LEU A 451 3.73 3.16 -10.07
C LEU A 451 3.65 2.97 -11.59
N ALA A 452 3.59 4.05 -12.37
CA ALA A 452 3.57 3.97 -13.82
C ALA A 452 4.94 3.70 -14.45
N GLY A 453 6.03 3.91 -13.70
CA GLY A 453 7.40 3.62 -14.14
C GLY A 453 7.80 4.32 -15.43
N GLY A 454 7.25 5.52 -15.71
CA GLY A 454 7.53 6.27 -16.94
C GLY A 454 6.88 5.69 -18.21
N VAL A 455 5.85 4.85 -18.11
CA VAL A 455 5.07 4.39 -19.26
C VAL A 455 3.86 5.32 -19.46
N PRO A 456 3.75 6.08 -20.57
CA PRO A 456 2.68 7.06 -20.80
C PRO A 456 1.27 6.50 -20.65
N LEU A 457 0.99 5.32 -21.22
CA LEU A 457 -0.31 4.67 -21.09
C LEU A 457 -0.66 4.35 -19.63
N TYR A 458 0.35 4.04 -18.80
CA TYR A 458 0.11 3.74 -17.40
C TYR A 458 -0.21 4.99 -16.60
N LEU A 459 0.53 6.08 -16.87
CA LEU A 459 0.25 7.39 -16.29
C LEU A 459 -1.18 7.83 -16.61
N GLU A 460 -1.62 7.67 -17.85
CA GLU A 460 -2.98 8.03 -18.26
C GLU A 460 -4.05 7.24 -17.51
N HIS A 461 -3.94 5.91 -17.52
CA HIS A 461 -4.93 5.04 -16.86
C HIS A 461 -4.99 5.22 -15.35
N ILE A 462 -3.84 5.30 -14.67
CA ILE A 462 -3.81 5.48 -13.20
C ILE A 462 -4.34 6.86 -12.84
N THR A 463 -3.97 7.91 -13.59
CA THR A 463 -4.44 9.27 -13.31
C THR A 463 -5.95 9.38 -13.49
N LYS A 464 -6.51 8.85 -14.58
CA LYS A 464 -7.97 8.82 -14.79
C LYS A 464 -8.69 8.08 -13.67
N ALA A 465 -8.20 6.90 -13.29
CA ALA A 465 -8.80 6.12 -12.21
C ALA A 465 -8.78 6.83 -10.84
N VAL A 466 -7.72 7.61 -10.56
CA VAL A 466 -7.62 8.43 -9.35
C VAL A 466 -8.61 9.60 -9.40
N LEU A 467 -8.76 10.27 -10.55
CA LEU A 467 -9.69 11.38 -10.74
C LEU A 467 -11.16 10.95 -10.59
N GLU A 468 -11.49 9.74 -11.02
CA GLU A 468 -12.84 9.18 -10.90
C GLU A 468 -13.20 8.82 -9.44
N ARG A 469 -12.21 8.53 -8.59
CA ARG A 469 -12.40 8.09 -7.19
C ARG A 469 -11.34 8.69 -6.25
N PRO A 470 -11.45 9.99 -5.91
CA PRO A 470 -10.45 10.68 -5.08
C PRO A 470 -10.37 10.16 -3.64
N ASP A 471 -11.42 9.50 -3.13
CA ASP A 471 -11.53 9.07 -1.72
C ASP A 471 -10.92 7.69 -1.40
N ARG A 472 -10.42 6.95 -2.39
CA ARG A 472 -9.76 5.64 -2.17
C ARG A 472 -8.27 5.76 -2.39
N ASP A 473 -7.50 4.89 -1.74
CA ASP A 473 -6.09 4.67 -2.00
C ASP A 473 -5.92 4.01 -3.40
N ALA A 474 -6.35 4.72 -4.45
CA ALA A 474 -6.48 4.24 -5.83
C ALA A 474 -5.13 3.88 -6.46
N THR A 475 -4.03 4.33 -5.85
CA THR A 475 -2.67 3.85 -6.15
C THR A 475 -2.43 2.40 -5.75
N GLN A 476 -3.32 1.77 -4.96
CA GLN A 476 -3.22 0.36 -4.59
C GLN A 476 -3.93 -0.59 -5.58
N THR A 477 -4.81 -0.08 -6.45
CA THR A 477 -5.61 -0.93 -7.36
C THR A 477 -5.32 -0.59 -8.82
N ILE A 478 -4.82 -1.56 -9.57
CA ILE A 478 -4.53 -1.39 -11.01
C ILE A 478 -5.85 -1.24 -11.78
N PRO A 479 -6.04 -0.18 -12.59
CA PRO A 479 -7.22 -0.01 -13.42
C PRO A 479 -7.41 -1.21 -14.38
N PRO A 480 -8.62 -1.76 -14.55
CA PRO A 480 -8.81 -2.96 -15.37
C PRO A 480 -8.42 -2.78 -16.85
N THR A 481 -8.48 -1.57 -17.40
CA THR A 481 -7.97 -1.23 -18.74
C THR A 481 -6.46 -1.41 -18.89
N MET A 482 -5.71 -1.16 -17.81
CA MET A 482 -4.27 -1.41 -17.77
C MET A 482 -3.96 -2.90 -17.70
N ILE A 483 -4.81 -3.67 -17.00
CA ILE A 483 -4.69 -5.12 -16.91
C ILE A 483 -4.87 -5.75 -18.29
N GLU A 484 -5.85 -5.30 -19.09
CA GLU A 484 -6.02 -5.78 -20.48
C GLU A 484 -4.75 -5.55 -21.32
N ALA A 485 -4.18 -4.33 -21.28
CA ALA A 485 -2.96 -4.00 -22.03
C ALA A 485 -1.73 -4.81 -21.57
N LEU A 486 -1.66 -5.12 -20.27
CA LEU A 486 -0.61 -5.96 -19.70
C LEU A 486 -0.80 -7.44 -20.07
N LEU A 487 -2.04 -7.95 -19.97
CA LEU A 487 -2.41 -9.34 -20.28
C LEU A 487 -2.29 -9.68 -21.77
N GLU A 488 -2.47 -8.71 -22.67
CA GLU A 488 -2.21 -8.91 -24.10
C GLU A 488 -0.76 -9.37 -24.37
N ARG A 489 0.20 -8.85 -23.59
CA ARG A 489 1.62 -9.28 -23.66
C ARG A 489 1.82 -10.72 -23.16
N PHE A 490 0.86 -11.24 -22.39
CA PHE A 490 0.90 -12.57 -21.78
C PHE A 490 0.18 -13.66 -22.56
N ASP A 491 -0.73 -13.31 -23.48
CA ASP A 491 -1.53 -14.30 -24.21
C ASP A 491 -0.68 -15.24 -25.08
N HIS A 492 0.52 -14.81 -25.46
CA HIS A 492 1.45 -15.57 -26.30
C HIS A 492 2.51 -16.34 -25.49
N VAL A 493 2.41 -16.38 -24.16
CA VAL A 493 3.36 -17.11 -23.29
C VAL A 493 3.26 -18.63 -23.47
N GLY A 494 2.13 -19.14 -23.97
CA GLY A 494 1.94 -20.55 -24.30
C GLY A 494 2.22 -21.47 -23.11
N ASP A 495 3.04 -22.49 -23.32
CA ASP A 495 3.35 -23.53 -22.32
C ASP A 495 4.17 -23.03 -21.11
N LEU A 496 4.68 -21.79 -21.15
CA LEU A 496 5.44 -21.19 -20.04
C LEU A 496 4.54 -20.53 -18.99
N ARG A 497 3.22 -20.68 -19.10
CA ARG A 497 2.30 -19.94 -18.25
C ARG A 497 2.36 -20.35 -16.77
N ASP A 498 2.54 -21.63 -16.47
CA ASP A 498 2.71 -22.09 -15.08
C ASP A 498 3.98 -21.52 -14.43
N LEU A 499 5.04 -21.30 -15.22
CA LEU A 499 6.27 -20.67 -14.75
C LEU A 499 6.02 -19.22 -14.35
N VAL A 500 5.30 -18.47 -15.18
CA VAL A 500 4.93 -17.08 -14.91
C VAL A 500 4.01 -16.96 -13.70
N ASP A 501 3.00 -17.83 -13.59
CA ASP A 501 2.06 -17.87 -12.47
C ASP A 501 2.81 -18.15 -11.14
N ALA A 502 3.77 -19.08 -11.14
CA ALA A 502 4.63 -19.38 -9.99
C ALA A 502 5.55 -18.19 -9.63
N ALA A 503 6.19 -17.56 -10.62
CA ALA A 503 7.02 -16.39 -10.43
C ALA A 503 6.24 -15.21 -9.85
N ALA A 504 5.00 -14.99 -10.29
CA ALA A 504 4.14 -13.91 -9.79
C ALA A 504 3.84 -14.06 -8.29
N VAL A 505 3.70 -15.30 -7.80
CA VAL A 505 3.49 -15.61 -6.38
C VAL A 505 4.77 -15.42 -5.55
N LEU A 506 5.96 -15.69 -6.10
CA LEU A 506 7.24 -15.52 -5.41
C LEU A 506 7.57 -14.07 -5.07
N GLY A 507 7.16 -13.11 -5.91
CA GLY A 507 7.27 -11.70 -5.58
C GLY A 507 7.98 -10.86 -6.64
N ALA A 508 8.51 -9.72 -6.21
CA ALA A 508 9.20 -8.77 -7.08
C ALA A 508 10.54 -9.33 -7.57
N GLU A 509 11.32 -9.92 -6.66
CA GLU A 509 12.58 -10.59 -6.97
C GLU A 509 12.41 -12.11 -6.80
N VAL A 510 12.58 -12.85 -7.89
CA VAL A 510 12.32 -14.28 -7.99
C VAL A 510 13.63 -15.02 -8.12
N ARG A 511 13.95 -15.90 -7.17
CA ARG A 511 15.11 -16.78 -7.29
C ARG A 511 14.80 -17.93 -8.26
N ILE A 512 15.73 -18.19 -9.17
CA ILE A 512 15.56 -19.20 -10.21
C ILE A 512 15.52 -20.61 -9.60
N ASP A 513 16.32 -20.88 -8.57
CA ASP A 513 16.35 -22.18 -7.87
C ASP A 513 15.02 -22.50 -7.16
N VAL A 514 14.43 -21.54 -6.47
CA VAL A 514 13.11 -21.67 -5.81
C VAL A 514 12.02 -21.85 -6.87
N LEU A 515 12.06 -21.06 -7.95
CA LEU A 515 11.10 -21.16 -9.05
C LEU A 515 11.17 -22.55 -9.73
N ALA A 516 12.37 -23.05 -9.99
CA ALA A 516 12.61 -24.38 -10.56
C ALA A 516 12.05 -25.49 -9.66
N ALA A 517 12.29 -25.39 -8.35
CA ALA A 517 11.72 -26.31 -7.37
C ALA A 517 10.19 -26.26 -7.31
N MET A 518 9.56 -25.07 -7.46
CA MET A 518 8.10 -24.95 -7.49
C MET A 518 7.44 -25.64 -8.69
N VAL A 519 8.07 -25.54 -9.87
CA VAL A 519 7.54 -26.15 -11.10
C VAL A 519 8.03 -27.59 -11.32
N GLY A 520 8.91 -28.10 -10.45
CA GLY A 520 9.44 -29.46 -10.52
C GLY A 520 10.34 -29.71 -11.73
N ARG A 521 11.10 -28.71 -12.18
CA ARG A 521 12.00 -28.79 -13.35
C ARG A 521 13.43 -28.40 -12.99
N ASP A 522 14.36 -28.69 -13.90
CA ASP A 522 15.78 -28.36 -13.71
C ASP A 522 16.05 -26.86 -13.86
N GLU A 523 16.96 -26.32 -13.05
CA GLU A 523 17.28 -24.88 -13.02
C GLU A 523 17.83 -24.37 -14.37
N ALA A 524 18.59 -25.19 -15.10
CA ALA A 524 19.12 -24.80 -16.41
C ALA A 524 18.01 -24.73 -17.47
N GLU A 525 17.01 -25.62 -17.41
CA GLU A 525 15.83 -25.56 -18.26
C GLU A 525 15.05 -24.26 -18.02
N ILE A 526 14.79 -23.93 -16.75
CA ILE A 526 14.07 -22.72 -16.36
C ILE A 526 14.83 -21.46 -16.77
N SER A 527 16.15 -21.45 -16.61
CA SER A 527 16.99 -20.33 -17.05
C SER A 527 16.88 -20.08 -18.57
N GLY A 528 16.83 -21.15 -19.38
CA GLY A 528 16.63 -21.05 -20.82
C GLY A 528 15.24 -20.49 -21.20
N GLN A 529 14.20 -20.90 -20.48
CA GLN A 529 12.83 -20.39 -20.67
C GLN A 529 12.70 -18.92 -20.24
N LEU A 530 13.35 -18.54 -19.13
CA LEU A 530 13.39 -17.16 -18.66
C LEU A 530 14.12 -16.24 -19.64
N ALA A 531 15.18 -16.70 -20.31
CA ALA A 531 15.86 -15.93 -21.35
C ALA A 531 14.90 -15.56 -22.50
N ASP A 532 13.97 -16.45 -22.85
CA ASP A 532 12.93 -16.15 -23.84
C ASP A 532 11.93 -15.11 -23.33
N LEU A 533 11.47 -15.24 -22.08
CA LEU A 533 10.55 -14.28 -21.45
C LEU A 533 11.20 -12.89 -21.23
N ILE A 534 12.51 -12.83 -21.02
CA ILE A 534 13.29 -11.59 -20.98
C ILE A 534 13.32 -10.93 -22.35
N ARG A 535 13.55 -11.68 -23.44
CA ARG A 535 13.50 -11.14 -24.81
C ARG A 535 12.12 -10.59 -25.18
N ARG A 536 11.05 -11.20 -24.65
CA ARG A 536 9.66 -10.72 -24.78
C ARG A 536 9.32 -9.55 -23.84
N GLY A 537 10.29 -9.10 -23.02
CA GLY A 537 10.16 -7.97 -22.12
C GLY A 537 9.27 -8.21 -20.89
N LEU A 538 9.00 -9.46 -20.52
CA LEU A 538 8.19 -9.78 -19.32
C LEU A 538 9.03 -9.79 -18.04
N PHE A 539 10.30 -10.18 -18.15
CA PHE A 539 11.25 -10.25 -17.06
C PHE A 539 12.53 -9.47 -17.39
N VAL A 540 13.28 -9.13 -16.35
CA VAL A 540 14.63 -8.58 -16.40
C VAL A 540 15.56 -9.44 -15.53
N PRO A 541 16.83 -9.62 -15.94
CA PRO A 541 17.81 -10.35 -15.13
C PRO A 541 18.13 -9.56 -13.85
N GLY A 542 18.19 -10.27 -12.72
CA GLY A 542 18.66 -9.75 -11.43
C GLY A 542 20.07 -10.25 -11.08
N GLY A 543 20.56 -9.84 -9.91
CA GLY A 543 21.85 -10.27 -9.39
C GLY A 543 21.77 -11.60 -8.64
N GLY A 544 22.80 -12.46 -8.77
CA GLY A 544 22.92 -13.64 -7.92
C GLY A 544 21.89 -14.76 -8.16
N GLY A 545 21.51 -14.99 -9.42
CA GLY A 545 20.57 -16.06 -9.79
C GLY A 545 19.10 -15.68 -9.58
N THR A 546 18.78 -14.39 -9.68
CA THR A 546 17.41 -13.87 -9.58
C THR A 546 16.94 -13.28 -10.90
N VAL A 547 15.63 -13.22 -11.07
CA VAL A 547 14.93 -12.47 -12.13
C VAL A 547 13.83 -11.65 -11.49
N SER A 548 13.49 -10.53 -12.10
CA SER A 548 12.35 -9.71 -11.68
C SER A 548 11.42 -9.50 -12.85
N PHE A 549 10.14 -9.25 -12.60
CA PHE A 549 9.28 -8.76 -13.68
C PHE A 549 9.80 -7.41 -14.19
N ASP A 550 9.75 -7.16 -15.49
CA ASP A 550 10.17 -5.87 -16.08
C ASP A 550 9.44 -4.67 -15.43
N HIS A 551 8.25 -4.93 -14.91
CA HIS A 551 7.44 -3.96 -14.21
C HIS A 551 6.56 -4.63 -13.13
N ALA A 552 6.39 -4.01 -11.95
CA ALA A 552 5.56 -4.56 -10.86
C ALA A 552 4.10 -4.85 -11.30
N LEU A 553 3.51 -3.93 -12.06
CA LEU A 553 2.17 -4.09 -12.65
C LEU A 553 1.99 -5.36 -13.50
N ILE A 554 3.05 -5.85 -14.16
CA ILE A 554 3.02 -7.09 -14.96
C ILE A 554 2.73 -8.28 -14.03
N ARG A 555 3.43 -8.36 -12.90
CA ARG A 555 3.18 -9.37 -11.85
C ARG A 555 1.76 -9.27 -11.32
N ASP A 556 1.32 -8.06 -10.97
CA ASP A 556 0.02 -7.85 -10.34
C ASP A 556 -1.13 -8.19 -11.31
N ALA A 557 -0.98 -7.89 -12.60
CA ALA A 557 -1.92 -8.31 -13.64
C ALA A 557 -2.03 -9.85 -13.71
N VAL A 558 -0.90 -10.58 -13.65
CA VAL A 558 -0.92 -12.06 -13.57
C VAL A 558 -1.63 -12.51 -12.30
N MET A 559 -1.31 -11.92 -11.15
CA MET A 559 -1.95 -12.25 -9.87
C MET A 559 -3.47 -12.05 -9.90
N GLN A 560 -4.00 -11.09 -10.67
CA GLN A 560 -5.45 -10.89 -10.79
C GLN A 560 -6.13 -11.98 -11.65
N THR A 561 -5.42 -12.62 -12.58
CA THR A 561 -5.96 -13.74 -13.37
C THR A 561 -6.07 -15.05 -12.60
N LEU A 562 -5.30 -15.20 -11.52
CA LEU A 562 -5.26 -16.40 -10.70
C LEU A 562 -6.51 -16.53 -9.84
N LEU A 563 -7.20 -17.67 -9.93
CA LEU A 563 -8.28 -18.00 -9.02
C LEU A 563 -7.77 -18.26 -7.60
N ARG A 564 -8.63 -18.03 -6.59
CA ARG A 564 -8.30 -18.21 -5.17
C ARG A 564 -7.67 -19.58 -4.87
N ALA A 565 -8.23 -20.67 -5.41
CA ALA A 565 -7.71 -22.02 -5.20
C ALA A 565 -6.28 -22.18 -5.74
N ARG A 566 -6.00 -21.63 -6.93
CA ARG A 566 -4.65 -21.67 -7.53
C ARG A 566 -3.65 -20.81 -6.75
N LYS A 567 -4.06 -19.63 -6.25
CA LYS A 567 -3.23 -18.80 -5.37
C LYS A 567 -2.79 -19.55 -4.12
N LEU A 568 -3.75 -20.15 -3.40
CA LEU A 568 -3.49 -20.95 -2.20
C LEU A 568 -2.47 -22.06 -2.48
N GLN A 569 -2.69 -22.83 -3.56
CA GLN A 569 -1.80 -23.92 -3.98
C GLN A 569 -0.38 -23.43 -4.29
N LEU A 570 -0.25 -22.33 -5.05
CA LEU A 570 1.06 -21.80 -5.44
C LEU A 570 1.83 -21.26 -4.23
N HIS A 571 1.16 -20.59 -3.29
CA HIS A 571 1.81 -20.14 -2.06
C HIS A 571 2.28 -21.32 -1.18
N ASP A 572 1.51 -22.40 -1.09
CA ASP A 572 1.93 -23.61 -0.36
C ASP A 572 3.11 -24.31 -1.07
N THR A 573 3.08 -24.34 -2.40
CA THR A 573 4.18 -24.86 -3.23
C THR A 573 5.46 -24.02 -3.08
N ALA A 574 5.33 -22.69 -2.97
CA ALA A 574 6.45 -21.79 -2.71
C ALA A 574 7.10 -22.09 -1.35
N LEU A 575 6.30 -22.31 -0.29
CA LEU A 575 6.81 -22.71 1.03
C LEU A 575 7.59 -24.02 0.96
N ALA A 576 7.06 -25.03 0.25
CA ALA A 576 7.73 -26.31 0.06
C ALA A 576 9.07 -26.14 -0.70
N ALA A 577 9.07 -25.32 -1.75
CA ALA A 577 10.28 -25.01 -2.52
C ALA A 577 11.34 -24.30 -1.66
N TYR A 578 10.97 -23.23 -0.93
CA TYR A 578 11.89 -22.54 -0.02
C TYR A 578 12.48 -23.48 1.04
N ARG A 579 11.68 -24.38 1.63
CA ARG A 579 12.17 -25.37 2.60
C ARG A 579 13.17 -26.36 1.98
N ALA A 580 12.99 -26.71 0.71
CA ALA A 580 13.86 -27.66 0.01
C ALA A 580 15.21 -27.04 -0.39
N VAL A 581 15.22 -25.82 -0.94
CA VAL A 581 16.43 -25.23 -1.53
C VAL A 581 17.09 -24.15 -0.65
N ALA A 582 16.35 -23.54 0.27
CA ALA A 582 16.83 -22.42 1.07
C ALA A 582 16.22 -22.42 2.49
N PRO A 583 16.38 -23.51 3.29
CA PRO A 583 15.70 -23.68 4.57
C PRO A 583 15.92 -22.48 5.51
N GLY A 584 17.18 -22.07 5.73
CA GLY A 584 17.53 -20.95 6.61
C GLY A 584 17.03 -19.57 6.19
N ARG A 585 16.49 -19.42 4.97
CA ARG A 585 16.03 -18.13 4.44
C ARG A 585 14.67 -17.74 5.00
N LEU A 586 13.79 -18.71 5.28
CA LEU A 586 12.49 -18.41 5.89
C LEU A 586 12.65 -17.90 7.34
N GLU A 587 13.62 -18.40 8.09
CA GLU A 587 13.93 -17.86 9.42
C GLU A 587 14.65 -16.51 9.35
N ALA A 588 15.51 -16.30 8.34
CA ALA A 588 16.24 -15.04 8.14
C ALA A 588 15.36 -13.92 7.55
N GLN A 589 14.25 -14.26 6.87
CA GLN A 589 13.33 -13.30 6.24
C GLN A 589 11.88 -13.57 6.68
N PRO A 590 11.49 -13.20 7.92
CA PRO A 590 10.18 -13.54 8.48
C PRO A 590 9.00 -12.99 7.65
N VAL A 591 9.15 -11.83 7.02
CA VAL A 591 8.12 -11.23 6.15
C VAL A 591 7.82 -12.10 4.93
N THR A 592 8.85 -12.72 4.31
CA THR A 592 8.68 -13.65 3.19
C THR A 592 7.91 -14.89 3.64
N ALA A 593 8.27 -15.47 4.79
CA ALA A 593 7.57 -16.61 5.35
C ALA A 593 6.09 -16.29 5.64
N ALA A 594 5.83 -15.16 6.30
CA ALA A 594 4.47 -14.69 6.57
C ALA A 594 3.66 -14.46 5.28
N THR A 595 4.28 -13.88 4.25
CA THR A 595 3.63 -13.64 2.94
C THR A 595 3.08 -14.93 2.35
N HIS A 596 3.89 -15.99 2.28
CA HIS A 596 3.44 -17.24 1.70
C HIS A 596 2.49 -18.03 2.62
N LEU A 597 2.65 -17.97 3.94
CA LEU A 597 1.71 -18.61 4.87
C LEU A 597 0.33 -17.95 4.83
N MET A 598 0.27 -16.61 4.80
CA MET A 598 -0.98 -15.87 4.62
C MET A 598 -1.61 -16.18 3.25
N GLY A 599 -0.80 -16.14 2.19
CA GLY A 599 -1.23 -16.46 0.83
C GLY A 599 -1.70 -17.91 0.63
N ALA A 600 -1.22 -18.84 1.46
CA ALA A 600 -1.67 -20.25 1.51
C ALA A 600 -2.88 -20.47 2.43
N GLY A 601 -3.43 -19.41 3.06
CA GLY A 601 -4.57 -19.51 3.96
C GLY A 601 -4.24 -20.14 5.32
N ARG A 602 -3.00 -19.99 5.78
CA ARG A 602 -2.47 -20.54 7.05
C ARG A 602 -2.09 -19.41 8.03
N PRO A 603 -3.03 -18.50 8.40
CA PRO A 603 -2.72 -17.32 9.21
C PRO A 603 -2.15 -17.65 10.59
N ALA A 604 -2.58 -18.77 11.21
CA ALA A 604 -2.08 -19.20 12.51
C ALA A 604 -0.57 -19.48 12.52
N GLU A 605 -0.03 -19.98 11.40
CA GLU A 605 1.40 -20.21 11.25
C GLU A 605 2.16 -18.95 10.81
N ALA A 606 1.49 -17.99 10.16
CA ALA A 606 2.09 -16.76 9.68
C ALA A 606 2.35 -15.73 10.79
N ILE A 607 1.39 -15.58 11.72
CA ILE A 607 1.42 -14.54 12.75
C ILE A 607 2.72 -14.56 13.60
N PRO A 608 3.26 -15.72 14.03
CA PRO A 608 4.54 -15.76 14.74
C PRO A 608 5.71 -15.11 13.96
N PHE A 609 5.74 -15.26 12.64
CA PHE A 609 6.75 -14.60 11.80
C PHE A 609 6.53 -13.08 11.72
N LEU A 610 5.27 -12.62 11.68
CA LEU A 610 4.93 -11.19 11.71
C LEU A 610 5.30 -10.55 13.05
N VAL A 611 5.02 -11.23 14.17
CA VAL A 611 5.42 -10.80 15.51
C VAL A 611 6.93 -10.64 15.59
N ARG A 612 7.69 -11.64 15.12
CA ARG A 612 9.16 -11.57 15.08
C ARG A 612 9.67 -10.45 14.18
N ALA A 613 9.07 -10.26 13.00
CA ALA A 613 9.43 -9.17 12.08
C ALA A 613 9.21 -7.80 12.74
N ALA A 614 8.08 -7.61 13.42
CA ALA A 614 7.78 -6.35 14.10
C ALA A 614 8.74 -6.08 15.25
N GLN A 615 9.12 -7.11 16.03
CA GLN A 615 10.12 -6.98 17.08
C GLN A 615 11.49 -6.56 16.52
N LEU A 616 11.93 -7.15 15.40
CA LEU A 616 13.15 -6.74 14.70
C LEU A 616 13.07 -5.31 14.17
N ALA A 617 11.93 -4.92 13.60
CA ALA A 617 11.72 -3.55 13.11
C ALA A 617 11.80 -2.54 14.28
N VAL A 618 11.22 -2.86 15.44
CA VAL A 618 11.36 -2.03 16.65
C VAL A 618 12.82 -1.90 17.09
N THR A 619 13.61 -2.99 17.11
CA THR A 619 15.03 -2.90 17.51
C THR A 619 15.90 -2.14 16.51
N GLN A 620 15.45 -2.01 15.26
CA GLN A 620 16.12 -1.25 14.20
C GLN A 620 15.62 0.22 14.12
N GLY A 621 14.64 0.62 14.94
CA GLY A 621 14.05 1.95 14.91
C GLY A 621 12.98 2.15 13.82
N GLU A 622 12.58 1.10 13.12
CA GLU A 622 11.58 1.11 12.05
C GLU A 622 10.16 0.96 12.61
N VAL A 623 9.77 1.87 13.51
CA VAL A 623 8.51 1.74 14.29
C VAL A 623 7.25 1.73 13.40
N ALA A 624 7.26 2.50 12.31
CA ALA A 624 6.14 2.53 11.36
C ALA A 624 5.92 1.17 10.67
N GLU A 625 7.02 0.48 10.34
CA GLU A 625 6.98 -0.86 9.75
C GLU A 625 6.48 -1.89 10.77
N ALA A 626 6.92 -1.80 12.02
CA ALA A 626 6.43 -2.65 13.10
C ALA A 626 4.90 -2.55 13.27
N ILE A 627 4.34 -1.35 13.23
CA ILE A 627 2.88 -1.14 13.31
C ILE A 627 2.17 -1.74 12.10
N ARG A 628 2.68 -1.53 10.89
CA ARG A 628 2.12 -2.10 9.65
C ARG A 628 2.09 -3.64 9.71
N LEU A 629 3.15 -4.26 10.22
CA LEU A 629 3.22 -5.71 10.42
C LEU A 629 2.22 -6.21 11.46
N MET A 630 1.95 -5.43 12.51
CA MET A 630 0.94 -5.78 13.51
C MET A 630 -0.49 -5.62 12.98
N ASP A 631 -0.76 -4.60 12.17
CA ASP A 631 -2.05 -4.47 11.48
C ASP A 631 -2.29 -5.68 10.56
N TRP A 632 -1.26 -6.13 9.82
CA TRP A 632 -1.36 -7.34 9.00
C TRP A 632 -1.60 -8.61 9.84
N ALA A 633 -0.97 -8.72 11.01
CA ALA A 633 -1.23 -9.84 11.91
C ALA A 633 -2.66 -9.82 12.48
N GLU A 634 -3.22 -8.64 12.78
CA GLU A 634 -4.60 -8.48 13.23
C GLU A 634 -5.62 -8.87 12.15
N GLU A 635 -5.38 -8.51 10.89
CA GLU A 635 -6.19 -9.00 9.77
C GLU A 635 -6.15 -10.53 9.68
N GLY A 636 -4.98 -11.14 9.90
CA GLY A 636 -4.82 -12.59 9.94
C GLY A 636 -5.64 -13.27 11.03
N LEU A 637 -5.80 -12.64 12.21
CA LEU A 637 -6.60 -13.16 13.32
C LEU A 637 -8.09 -13.29 12.98
N LEU A 638 -8.61 -12.53 12.01
CA LEU A 638 -10.01 -12.63 11.53
C LEU A 638 -10.27 -13.96 10.80
N GLY A 639 -9.23 -14.55 10.22
CA GLY A 639 -9.30 -15.82 9.50
C GLY A 639 -9.14 -17.07 10.39
N ILE A 640 -8.95 -16.89 11.70
CA ILE A 640 -8.73 -17.98 12.66
C ILE A 640 -9.99 -18.16 13.50
N THR A 641 -10.45 -19.40 13.65
CA THR A 641 -11.59 -19.73 14.53
C THR A 641 -11.28 -19.36 15.97
N GLU A 642 -12.27 -18.84 16.69
CA GLU A 642 -12.15 -18.55 18.13
C GLU A 642 -11.74 -19.79 18.92
N GLY A 643 -10.85 -19.59 19.89
CA GLY A 643 -10.33 -20.64 20.74
C GLY A 643 -8.88 -20.39 21.17
N PRO A 644 -8.28 -21.35 21.88
CA PRO A 644 -6.99 -21.16 22.54
C PRO A 644 -5.87 -20.75 21.57
N VAL A 645 -5.78 -21.34 20.38
CA VAL A 645 -4.71 -20.96 19.43
C VAL A 645 -4.83 -19.48 19.01
N ARG A 646 -6.05 -19.00 18.74
CA ARG A 646 -6.28 -17.60 18.35
C ARG A 646 -5.93 -16.65 19.49
N ASP A 647 -6.34 -16.95 20.71
CA ASP A 647 -6.08 -16.11 21.88
C ASP A 647 -4.57 -15.95 22.14
N GLU A 648 -3.77 -16.96 21.80
CA GLU A 648 -2.31 -16.96 22.02
C GLU A 648 -1.63 -16.02 21.04
N LEU A 649 -2.06 -16.11 19.79
CA LEU A 649 -1.60 -15.25 18.71
C LEU A 649 -2.07 -13.81 18.92
N GLU A 650 -3.32 -13.59 19.32
CA GLU A 650 -3.86 -12.26 19.63
C GLU A 650 -3.10 -11.61 20.79
N MET A 651 -2.81 -12.36 21.86
CA MET A 651 -1.98 -11.87 22.96
C MET A 651 -0.60 -11.42 22.48
N ALA A 652 0.09 -12.23 21.67
CA ALA A 652 1.42 -11.90 21.14
C ALA A 652 1.40 -10.67 20.22
N VAL A 653 0.35 -10.52 19.40
CA VAL A 653 0.14 -9.37 18.51
C VAL A 653 -0.11 -8.11 19.33
N LYS A 654 -1.01 -8.16 20.31
CA LYS A 654 -1.35 -7.00 21.15
C LYS A 654 -0.17 -6.55 22.02
N PHE A 655 0.60 -7.49 22.58
CA PHE A 655 1.81 -7.17 23.32
C PHE A 655 2.86 -6.47 22.44
N SER A 656 3.18 -7.05 21.27
CA SER A 656 4.15 -6.46 20.34
C SER A 656 3.69 -5.12 19.77
N ARG A 657 2.38 -4.94 19.55
CA ARG A 657 1.79 -3.64 19.18
C ARG A 657 1.98 -2.61 20.28
N GLY A 658 1.77 -2.98 21.54
CA GLY A 658 2.02 -2.10 22.69
C GLY A 658 3.46 -1.57 22.70
N LEU A 659 4.45 -2.46 22.48
CA LEU A 659 5.86 -2.08 22.42
C LEU A 659 6.15 -1.07 21.28
N ALA A 660 5.63 -1.32 20.08
CA ALA A 660 5.80 -0.40 18.95
C ALA A 660 5.11 0.97 19.20
N LEU A 661 3.90 0.96 19.76
CA LEU A 661 3.15 2.18 20.05
C LEU A 661 3.83 3.05 21.12
N VAL A 662 4.48 2.45 22.11
CA VAL A 662 5.28 3.19 23.11
C VAL A 662 6.38 4.00 22.43
N GLN A 663 7.06 3.43 21.42
CA GLN A 663 8.15 4.12 20.71
C GLN A 663 7.63 5.26 19.81
N GLN A 664 6.45 5.09 19.18
CA GLN A 664 5.89 6.11 18.28
C GLN A 664 5.16 7.23 19.02
N ARG A 665 4.34 6.88 20.02
CA ARG A 665 3.34 7.78 20.63
C ARG A 665 3.61 8.07 22.11
N GLY A 666 4.67 7.47 22.66
CA GLY A 666 5.02 7.58 24.06
C GLY A 666 4.22 6.62 24.95
N PHE A 667 4.72 6.41 26.16
CA PHE A 667 4.11 5.50 27.13
C PHE A 667 2.67 5.86 27.47
N SER A 668 2.25 7.12 27.36
CA SER A 668 0.98 7.60 27.90
C SER A 668 -0.23 7.51 26.96
N ASP A 669 -0.02 7.12 25.69
CA ASP A 669 -1.10 7.05 24.70
C ASP A 669 -2.16 5.99 25.09
N ALA A 670 -3.43 6.32 24.88
CA ALA A 670 -4.53 5.42 25.24
C ALA A 670 -4.49 4.09 24.48
N SER A 671 -3.97 4.09 23.25
CA SER A 671 -3.81 2.88 22.43
C SER A 671 -2.75 1.92 22.97
N VAL A 672 -1.75 2.42 23.72
CA VAL A 672 -0.75 1.59 24.42
C VAL A 672 -1.42 0.83 25.57
N ALA A 673 -2.19 1.53 26.41
CA ALA A 673 -2.90 0.93 27.52
C ALA A 673 -3.92 -0.11 27.05
N GLU A 674 -4.64 0.19 25.97
CA GLU A 674 -5.62 -0.72 25.38
C GLU A 674 -4.97 -2.00 24.84
N ALA A 675 -3.85 -1.88 24.13
CA ALA A 675 -3.11 -3.02 23.60
C ALA A 675 -2.64 -3.95 24.75
N TYR A 676 -2.02 -3.40 25.78
CA TYR A 676 -1.56 -4.22 26.90
C TYR A 676 -2.69 -4.79 27.76
N ARG A 677 -3.77 -4.02 28.00
CA ARG A 677 -4.96 -4.51 28.71
C ARG A 677 -5.55 -5.74 28.03
N ARG A 678 -5.71 -5.68 26.70
CA ARG A 678 -6.22 -6.80 25.92
C ARG A 678 -5.29 -8.01 25.98
N ALA A 679 -3.97 -7.79 25.89
CA ALA A 679 -2.99 -8.87 26.05
C ALA A 679 -3.10 -9.54 27.43
N MET A 680 -3.28 -8.77 28.51
CA MET A 680 -3.43 -9.29 29.87
C MET A 680 -4.74 -10.07 30.06
N GLU A 681 -5.87 -9.57 29.55
CA GLU A 681 -7.15 -10.28 29.62
C GLU A 681 -7.07 -11.67 28.99
N LEU A 682 -6.44 -11.77 27.82
CA LEU A 682 -6.23 -13.03 27.11
C LEU A 682 -5.27 -13.96 27.86
N CYS A 683 -4.26 -13.41 28.53
CA CYS A 683 -3.33 -14.16 29.35
C CYS A 683 -4.04 -14.78 30.57
N LEU A 684 -4.76 -13.96 31.34
CA LEU A 684 -5.47 -14.36 32.56
C LEU A 684 -6.59 -15.36 32.29
N ALA A 685 -7.35 -15.19 31.21
CA ALA A 685 -8.45 -16.09 30.83
C ALA A 685 -8.01 -17.55 30.63
N ARG A 686 -6.69 -17.78 30.46
CA ARG A 686 -6.14 -19.10 30.14
C ARG A 686 -5.44 -19.78 31.31
N GLY A 687 -5.39 -19.13 32.47
CA GLY A 687 -4.78 -19.69 33.68
C GLY A 687 -3.30 -20.07 33.49
N ARG A 688 -2.59 -19.39 32.59
CA ARG A 688 -1.16 -19.61 32.36
C ARG A 688 -0.35 -18.60 33.16
N SER A 689 0.25 -19.05 34.27
CA SER A 689 1.36 -18.38 34.93
C SER A 689 2.68 -18.80 34.29
N GLY A 690 3.51 -17.82 33.88
CA GLY A 690 4.79 -18.09 33.21
C GLY A 690 5.55 -16.81 32.83
N GLU A 691 6.75 -16.95 32.27
CA GLU A 691 7.60 -15.80 31.87
C GLU A 691 6.92 -14.84 30.88
N SER A 692 6.10 -15.36 29.96
CA SER A 692 5.36 -14.50 29.01
C SER A 692 4.32 -13.62 29.70
N GLU A 693 3.64 -14.14 30.74
CA GLU A 693 2.73 -13.32 31.54
C GLU A 693 3.52 -12.24 32.30
N PHE A 694 4.68 -12.60 32.85
CA PHE A 694 5.56 -11.68 33.55
C PHE A 694 5.99 -10.51 32.64
N GLN A 695 6.40 -10.79 31.40
CA GLN A 695 6.78 -9.75 30.44
C GLN A 695 5.62 -8.80 30.08
N ILE A 696 4.39 -9.33 29.97
CA ILE A 696 3.20 -8.50 29.74
C ILE A 696 2.93 -7.62 30.98
N ALA A 697 2.99 -8.20 32.18
CA ALA A 697 2.81 -7.47 33.44
C ALA A 697 3.87 -6.37 33.62
N TRP A 698 5.13 -6.65 33.27
CA TRP A 698 6.23 -5.68 33.28
C TRP A 698 5.96 -4.47 32.37
N GLY A 699 5.51 -4.72 31.14
CA GLY A 699 5.17 -3.64 30.20
C GLY A 699 4.04 -2.74 30.71
N ILE A 700 3.01 -3.34 31.33
CA ILE A 700 1.89 -2.60 31.95
C ILE A 700 2.37 -1.81 33.17
N TRP A 701 3.20 -2.43 34.00
CA TRP A 701 3.79 -1.78 35.16
C TRP A 701 4.62 -0.55 34.77
N ALA A 702 5.48 -0.67 33.75
CA ALA A 702 6.31 0.43 33.27
C ALA A 702 5.45 1.61 32.74
N HIS A 703 4.34 1.31 32.05
CA HIS A 703 3.35 2.30 31.64
C HIS A 703 2.79 3.09 32.84
N TYR A 704 2.32 2.39 33.88
CA TYR A 704 1.73 3.04 35.05
C TYR A 704 2.75 3.79 35.89
N LEU A 705 4.00 3.30 36.00
CA LEU A 705 5.10 4.01 36.63
C LEU A 705 5.32 5.38 35.96
N VAL A 706 5.42 5.43 34.63
CA VAL A 706 5.65 6.68 33.88
C VAL A 706 4.47 7.65 34.01
N ARG A 707 3.24 7.12 34.06
CA ARG A 707 2.02 7.92 34.28
C ARG A 707 1.82 8.37 35.73
N GLY A 708 2.67 7.92 36.66
CA GLY A 708 2.50 8.17 38.08
C GLY A 708 1.19 7.59 38.64
N ASP A 709 0.67 6.50 38.06
CA ASP A 709 -0.52 5.77 38.56
C ASP A 709 -0.04 4.65 39.50
N VAL A 710 0.35 5.05 40.71
CA VAL A 710 0.95 4.16 41.71
C VAL A 710 0.02 3.00 42.10
N PRO A 711 -1.32 3.18 42.28
CA PRO A 711 -2.21 2.08 42.61
C PRO A 711 -2.21 0.96 41.57
N ARG A 712 -2.33 1.30 40.27
CA ARG A 712 -2.32 0.27 39.22
C ARG A 712 -0.94 -0.33 38.98
N GLY A 713 0.13 0.44 39.13
CA GLY A 713 1.49 -0.09 39.14
C GLY A 713 1.71 -1.11 40.25
N THR A 714 1.21 -0.83 41.46
CA THR A 714 1.31 -1.74 42.61
C THR A 714 0.56 -3.06 42.38
N GLU A 715 -0.59 -3.01 41.70
CA GLU A 715 -1.34 -4.22 41.34
C GLU A 715 -0.55 -5.13 40.38
N MET A 716 0.16 -4.53 39.41
CA MET A 716 1.05 -5.30 38.53
C MET A 716 2.28 -5.84 39.26
N ASN A 717 2.83 -5.12 40.23
CA ASN A 717 3.90 -5.65 41.09
C ASN A 717 3.44 -6.88 41.86
N ARG A 718 2.25 -6.84 42.46
CA ARG A 718 1.66 -8.00 43.15
C ARG A 718 1.53 -9.19 42.20
N ARG A 719 1.09 -8.95 40.95
CA ARG A 719 0.99 -10.03 39.96
C ARG A 719 2.35 -10.58 39.56
N MET A 720 3.35 -9.74 39.37
CA MET A 720 4.72 -10.17 39.07
C MET A 720 5.34 -10.96 40.25
N ASP A 721 5.06 -10.58 41.49
CA ASP A 721 5.47 -11.34 42.69
C ASP A 721 4.82 -12.73 42.74
N GLU A 722 3.53 -12.85 42.40
CA GLU A 722 2.84 -14.14 42.30
C GLU A 722 3.48 -15.06 41.27
N ILE A 723 3.84 -14.53 40.10
CA ILE A 723 4.50 -15.30 39.04
C ILE A 723 5.92 -15.68 39.46
N ALA A 724 6.67 -14.76 40.05
CA ALA A 724 8.04 -15.01 40.52
C ALA A 724 8.10 -16.01 41.68
N ALA A 725 7.02 -16.18 42.45
CA ALA A 725 6.93 -17.24 43.45
C ALA A 725 6.94 -18.65 42.84
N GLU A 726 6.48 -18.78 41.59
CA GLU A 726 6.53 -20.02 40.81
C GLU A 726 7.80 -20.13 39.95
N LEU A 727 8.42 -19.00 39.59
CA LEU A 727 9.61 -18.88 38.73
C LEU A 727 10.73 -18.05 39.40
N PRO A 728 11.59 -18.69 40.22
CA PRO A 728 12.60 -17.98 41.03
C PRO A 728 13.60 -17.13 40.23
N GLU A 729 13.85 -17.46 38.96
CA GLU A 729 14.71 -16.68 38.06
C GLU A 729 14.17 -15.27 37.76
N LEU A 730 12.88 -15.02 38.00
CA LEU A 730 12.23 -13.71 37.83
C LEU A 730 12.16 -12.91 39.14
N GLU A 731 12.60 -13.48 40.27
CA GLU A 731 12.47 -12.86 41.60
C GLU A 731 13.20 -11.50 41.68
N VAL A 732 14.35 -11.38 41.03
CA VAL A 732 15.10 -10.12 41.00
C VAL A 732 14.34 -9.01 40.26
N LEU A 733 13.62 -9.36 39.19
CA LEU A 733 12.83 -8.43 38.38
C LEU A 733 11.57 -7.99 39.14
N ALA A 734 10.87 -8.94 39.77
CA ALA A 734 9.71 -8.62 40.61
C ALA A 734 10.11 -7.68 41.77
N ALA A 735 11.22 -8.01 42.45
CA ALA A 735 11.73 -7.19 43.55
C ALA A 735 12.18 -5.78 43.08
N CYS A 736 12.79 -5.65 41.90
CA CYS A 736 13.23 -4.34 41.42
C CYS A 736 12.06 -3.43 41.02
N ALA A 737 10.98 -3.99 40.45
CA ALA A 737 9.78 -3.26 40.09
C ALA A 737 9.02 -2.69 41.31
N ALA A 738 9.18 -3.30 42.48
CA ALA A 738 8.63 -2.83 43.74
C ALA A 738 9.31 -1.56 44.28
N ALA A 739 10.63 -1.42 44.11
CA ALA A 739 11.42 -0.30 44.66
C ALA A 739 10.88 1.10 44.28
N PRO A 740 10.62 1.43 42.99
CA PRO A 740 10.10 2.74 42.63
C PRO A 740 8.67 2.99 43.11
N MET A 741 7.81 1.95 43.15
CA MET A 741 6.44 2.10 43.66
C MET A 741 6.45 2.44 45.15
N LEU A 742 7.26 1.73 45.95
CA LEU A 742 7.38 1.99 47.38
C LEU A 742 7.98 3.37 47.66
N CYS A 743 8.98 3.79 46.87
CA CYS A 743 9.56 5.12 46.97
C CYS A 743 8.49 6.21 46.74
N ASN A 744 7.75 6.12 45.63
CA ASN A 744 6.71 7.09 45.29
C ASN A 744 5.56 7.09 46.31
N GLN A 745 5.26 5.98 46.97
CA GLN A 745 4.30 5.93 48.09
C GLN A 745 4.81 6.58 49.39
N GLY A 746 6.07 7.02 49.44
CA GLY A 746 6.71 7.51 50.67
C GLY A 746 7.09 6.41 51.66
N ARG A 747 7.04 5.12 51.27
CA ARG A 747 7.34 3.96 52.13
C ARG A 747 8.83 3.61 52.10
N LEU A 748 9.66 4.58 52.53
CA LEU A 748 11.12 4.54 52.35
C LEU A 748 11.79 3.35 53.05
N ALA A 749 11.32 2.96 54.23
CA ALA A 749 11.88 1.81 54.97
C ALA A 749 11.67 0.48 54.22
N GLU A 750 10.52 0.31 53.55
CA GLU A 750 10.21 -0.89 52.78
C GLU A 750 10.92 -0.89 51.44
N GLN A 751 11.05 0.28 50.82
CA GLN A 751 11.89 0.47 49.64
C GLN A 751 13.35 0.08 49.95
N GLU A 752 13.91 0.52 51.07
CA GLU A 752 15.27 0.19 51.51
C GLU A 752 15.46 -1.33 51.65
N ALA A 753 14.53 -2.00 52.34
CA ALA A 753 14.55 -3.46 52.48
C ALA A 753 14.45 -4.18 51.12
N THR A 754 13.66 -3.64 50.20
CA THR A 754 13.48 -4.17 48.84
C THR A 754 14.75 -4.01 48.02
N THR A 755 15.41 -2.85 48.03
CA THR A 755 16.69 -2.65 47.34
C THR A 755 17.78 -3.56 47.90
N HIS A 756 17.80 -3.82 49.21
CA HIS A 756 18.68 -4.84 49.79
C HIS A 756 18.37 -6.26 49.30
N ARG A 757 17.10 -6.61 49.12
CA ARG A 757 16.69 -7.89 48.51
C ARG A 757 17.20 -7.99 47.07
N VAL A 758 17.02 -6.95 46.26
CA VAL A 758 17.52 -6.88 44.88
C VAL A 758 19.04 -7.09 44.84
N ARG A 759 19.81 -6.37 45.66
CA ARG A 759 21.28 -6.54 45.75
C ARG A 759 21.70 -7.98 46.03
N ARG A 760 20.98 -8.70 46.91
CA ARG A 760 21.29 -10.11 47.23
C ARG A 760 20.94 -11.07 46.09
N LEU A 761 19.87 -10.79 45.35
CA LEU A 761 19.40 -11.63 44.25
C LEU A 761 20.18 -11.37 42.95
N TYR A 762 20.75 -10.17 42.78
CA TYR A 762 21.36 -9.75 41.53
C TYR A 762 22.65 -10.52 41.20
N GLN A 763 22.69 -11.11 40.01
CA GLN A 763 23.83 -11.85 39.46
C GLN A 763 24.31 -11.15 38.18
N PRO A 764 25.47 -10.48 38.18
CA PRO A 764 25.89 -9.60 37.09
C PRO A 764 25.96 -10.26 35.71
N HIS A 765 26.39 -11.52 35.64
CA HIS A 765 26.54 -12.26 34.38
C HIS A 765 25.20 -12.74 33.79
N LEU A 766 24.17 -12.93 34.62
CA LEU A 766 22.84 -13.34 34.17
C LEU A 766 21.97 -12.12 33.83
N HIS A 767 21.96 -11.13 34.72
CA HIS A 767 20.99 -10.04 34.65
C HIS A 767 21.40 -8.89 33.72
N ARG A 768 22.71 -8.74 33.39
CA ARG A 768 23.15 -7.80 32.36
C ARG A 768 22.42 -8.01 31.02
N HIS A 769 22.19 -9.26 30.62
CA HIS A 769 21.46 -9.58 29.39
C HIS A 769 19.96 -9.26 29.50
N GLN A 770 19.37 -9.37 30.69
CA GLN A 770 17.97 -9.02 30.93
C GLN A 770 17.69 -7.53 30.73
N ALA A 771 18.70 -6.66 30.96
CA ALA A 771 18.56 -5.22 30.75
C ALA A 771 18.20 -4.85 29.30
N VAL A 772 18.59 -5.67 28.33
CA VAL A 772 18.20 -5.50 26.91
C VAL A 772 16.76 -5.96 26.67
N HIS A 773 16.32 -7.02 27.33
CA HIS A 773 14.98 -7.58 27.16
C HIS A 773 13.88 -6.78 27.87
N TYR A 774 14.18 -6.24 29.05
CA TYR A 774 13.25 -5.47 29.87
C TYR A 774 13.45 -3.95 29.77
N SER A 775 14.42 -3.52 28.94
CA SER A 775 14.84 -2.13 28.72
C SER A 775 15.38 -1.40 29.97
N GLN A 776 15.60 -2.13 31.07
CA GLN A 776 16.10 -1.60 32.35
C GLN A 776 16.91 -2.67 33.09
N ASP A 777 17.98 -2.26 33.78
CA ASP A 777 18.72 -3.15 34.68
C ASP A 777 18.07 -3.19 36.08
N SER A 778 17.92 -4.39 36.63
CA SER A 778 17.22 -4.63 37.89
C SER A 778 17.92 -4.01 39.10
N LEU A 779 19.25 -3.95 39.11
CA LEU A 779 19.97 -3.31 40.21
C LEU A 779 19.91 -1.79 40.07
N GLU A 780 20.16 -1.25 38.88
CA GLU A 780 20.13 0.19 38.61
C GLU A 780 18.83 0.84 39.08
N ILE A 781 17.67 0.30 38.65
CA ILE A 781 16.39 0.90 39.04
C ILE A 781 16.20 0.91 40.57
N ALA A 782 16.63 -0.13 41.26
CA ALA A 782 16.50 -0.20 42.71
C ALA A 782 17.45 0.77 43.42
N LEU A 783 18.64 1.02 42.86
CA LEU A 783 19.60 2.00 43.38
C LEU A 783 19.09 3.43 43.17
N LEU A 784 18.60 3.76 41.96
CA LEU A 784 18.15 5.12 41.64
C LEU A 784 17.07 5.62 42.60
N PHE A 785 16.05 4.80 42.87
CA PHE A 785 14.99 5.19 43.81
C PHE A 785 15.44 5.14 45.28
N GLN A 786 16.46 4.34 45.62
CA GLN A 786 17.12 4.39 46.93
C GLN A 786 17.88 5.70 47.14
N ILE A 787 18.52 6.25 46.10
CA ILE A 787 19.23 7.54 46.16
C ILE A 787 18.24 8.64 46.58
N HIS A 788 17.07 8.72 45.92
CA HIS A 788 16.03 9.68 46.29
C HIS A 788 15.55 9.48 47.74
N GLY A 789 15.26 8.24 48.14
CA GLY A 789 14.78 7.91 49.48
C GLY A 789 15.77 8.27 50.59
N ARG A 790 17.04 7.85 50.44
CA ARG A 790 18.10 8.11 51.45
C ARG A 790 18.41 9.59 51.60
N TYR A 791 18.44 10.35 50.50
CA TYR A 791 18.60 11.80 50.56
C TYR A 791 17.47 12.43 51.38
N LEU A 792 16.21 12.12 51.06
CA LEU A 792 15.06 12.69 51.75
C LEU A 792 14.96 12.24 53.22
N ALA A 793 15.38 11.02 53.54
CA ALA A 793 15.49 10.51 54.90
C ALA A 793 16.60 11.18 55.73
N GLY A 794 17.50 11.94 55.08
CA GLY A 794 18.65 12.58 55.71
C GLY A 794 19.84 11.65 55.94
N ASP A 795 19.90 10.49 55.29
CA ASP A 795 21.04 9.57 55.31
C ASP A 795 22.06 9.95 54.22
N LEU A 796 22.85 10.99 54.49
CA LEU A 796 23.79 11.55 53.51
C LEU A 796 24.92 10.57 53.15
N ALA A 797 25.47 9.88 54.14
CA ALA A 797 26.54 8.90 53.95
C ALA A 797 26.05 7.71 53.12
N GLY A 798 24.87 7.19 53.43
CA GLY A 798 24.24 6.13 52.65
C GLY A 798 23.86 6.57 51.24
N TRP A 799 23.36 7.79 51.06
CA TRP A 799 23.08 8.36 49.74
C TRP A 799 24.35 8.46 48.88
N GLN A 800 25.45 9.02 49.39
CA GLN A 800 26.73 9.11 48.66
C GLN A 800 27.33 7.74 48.32
N ALA A 801 27.14 6.75 49.21
CA ALA A 801 27.55 5.38 48.94
C ALA A 801 26.73 4.75 47.80
N THR A 802 25.40 4.89 47.85
CA THR A 802 24.50 4.38 46.79
C THR A 802 24.73 5.08 45.46
N LEU A 803 24.97 6.39 45.45
CA LEU A 803 25.29 7.15 44.23
C LEU A 803 26.55 6.62 43.56
N ARG A 804 27.62 6.39 44.33
CA ARG A 804 28.86 5.79 43.81
C ARG A 804 28.63 4.39 43.25
N GLU A 805 27.88 3.56 43.97
CA GLU A 805 27.55 2.20 43.52
C GLU A 805 26.77 2.20 42.21
N ALA A 806 25.81 3.11 42.02
CA ALA A 806 25.06 3.24 40.78
C ALA A 806 25.99 3.65 39.60
N LEU A 807 26.90 4.59 39.81
CA LEU A 807 27.84 5.02 38.76
C LEU A 807 28.88 3.94 38.43
N ASP A 808 29.36 3.19 39.42
CA ASP A 808 30.27 2.07 39.22
C ASP A 808 29.57 0.92 38.46
N HIS A 809 28.29 0.68 38.74
CA HIS A 809 27.49 -0.34 38.07
C HIS A 809 27.10 0.08 36.63
N GLU A 810 26.75 1.35 36.40
CA GLU A 810 26.58 1.92 35.06
C GLU A 810 27.81 1.65 34.19
N ALA A 811 29.00 1.94 34.72
CA ALA A 811 30.26 1.71 34.03
C ALA A 811 30.51 0.21 33.76
N PHE A 812 30.12 -0.68 34.67
CA PHE A 812 30.20 -2.13 34.48
C PHE A 812 29.26 -2.66 33.39
N LEU A 813 28.05 -2.08 33.25
CA LEU A 813 27.07 -2.53 32.28
C LEU A 813 27.53 -2.27 30.84
N GLU A 814 28.27 -1.19 30.59
CA GLU A 814 28.69 -0.74 29.24
C GLU A 814 27.51 -0.73 28.24
N LEU A 815 26.33 -0.28 28.69
CA LEU A 815 25.11 -0.18 27.90
C LEU A 815 24.79 1.30 27.66
N PRO A 816 25.23 1.90 26.53
CA PRO A 816 25.12 3.35 26.32
C PRO A 816 23.68 3.89 26.34
N PHE A 817 22.69 3.05 26.09
CA PHE A 817 21.28 3.46 26.10
C PHE A 817 20.70 3.69 27.51
N LEU A 818 21.36 3.20 28.56
CA LEU A 818 20.95 3.37 29.96
C LEU A 818 21.60 4.60 30.63
N GLU A 819 22.69 5.11 30.07
CA GLU A 819 23.46 6.21 30.65
C GLU A 819 22.61 7.48 30.92
N PRO A 820 21.79 7.99 29.98
CA PRO A 820 20.98 9.18 30.25
C PRO A 820 20.02 9.00 31.43
N TYR A 821 19.38 7.84 31.51
CA TYR A 821 18.46 7.49 32.59
C TYR A 821 19.15 7.53 33.96
N ILE A 822 20.29 6.81 34.07
CA ILE A 822 21.01 6.66 35.33
C ILE A 822 21.56 8.01 35.79
N ARG A 823 22.19 8.78 34.90
CA ARG A 823 22.79 10.08 35.23
C ARG A 823 21.74 11.12 35.64
N ILE A 824 20.62 11.20 34.93
CA ILE A 824 19.54 12.16 35.26
C ILE A 824 18.95 11.86 36.64
N TYR A 825 18.52 10.63 36.90
CA TYR A 825 17.81 10.31 38.14
C TYR A 825 18.73 10.21 39.36
N SER A 826 19.96 9.71 39.21
CA SER A 826 20.92 9.64 40.32
C SER A 826 21.33 11.03 40.84
N HIS A 827 21.29 12.06 39.99
CA HIS A 827 21.67 13.43 40.33
C HIS A 827 20.48 14.36 40.64
N ALA A 828 19.24 13.95 40.32
CA ALA A 828 18.04 14.73 40.64
C ALA A 828 17.94 15.16 42.13
N PRO A 829 18.33 14.36 43.14
CA PRO A 829 18.27 14.77 44.54
C PRO A 829 19.12 16.00 44.90
N TYR A 830 20.16 16.34 44.13
CA TYR A 830 20.90 17.58 44.33
C TYR A 830 20.04 18.84 44.15
N SER A 831 18.90 18.73 43.45
CA SER A 831 17.97 19.84 43.25
C SER A 831 16.98 20.04 44.41
N TYR A 832 16.90 19.10 45.36
CA TYR A 832 15.98 19.17 46.48
C TYR A 832 16.36 20.22 47.52
N ALA A 833 17.62 20.64 47.58
CA ALA A 833 18.11 21.65 48.50
C ALA A 833 19.23 22.46 47.83
N LEU A 834 19.56 23.64 48.39
CA LEU A 834 20.74 24.39 47.95
C LEU A 834 22.00 23.56 48.21
N THR A 835 22.88 23.50 47.21
CA THR A 835 24.15 22.78 47.27
C THR A 835 25.24 23.58 46.55
N ASP A 836 26.45 23.58 47.10
CA ASP A 836 27.62 24.21 46.46
C ASP A 836 28.27 23.29 45.40
N PHE A 837 27.76 22.06 45.24
CA PHE A 837 28.22 21.11 44.24
C PHE A 837 27.60 21.43 42.87
N ASP A 838 28.44 21.68 41.87
CA ASP A 838 27.99 21.90 40.49
C ASP A 838 27.71 20.58 39.78
N TYR A 839 26.44 20.15 39.81
CA TYR A 839 25.96 18.95 39.11
C TYR A 839 25.33 19.25 37.74
N ARG A 840 25.21 20.53 37.36
CA ARG A 840 24.60 20.95 36.08
C ARG A 840 25.29 20.30 34.87
N PRO A 841 26.63 20.23 34.77
CA PRO A 841 27.31 19.59 33.63
C PRO A 841 26.94 18.11 33.46
N VAL A 842 26.62 17.40 34.54
CA VAL A 842 26.21 15.99 34.50
C VAL A 842 24.83 15.86 33.85
N LEU A 843 23.88 16.70 34.25
CA LEU A 843 22.53 16.71 33.69
C LEU A 843 22.52 17.15 32.22
N GLU A 844 23.26 18.21 31.88
CA GLU A 844 23.40 18.68 30.50
C GLU A 844 24.02 17.60 29.59
N GLY A 845 25.09 16.94 30.06
CA GLY A 845 25.73 15.84 29.35
C GLY A 845 24.77 14.66 29.12
N ALA A 846 23.99 14.29 30.13
CA ALA A 846 23.00 13.22 30.03
C ALA A 846 21.86 13.55 29.04
N VAL A 847 21.37 14.79 29.04
CA VAL A 847 20.36 15.27 28.09
C VAL A 847 20.91 15.30 26.66
N ALA A 848 22.13 15.80 26.46
CA ALA A 848 22.79 15.79 25.16
C ALA A 848 22.93 14.36 24.62
N ARG A 849 23.30 13.43 25.50
CA ARG A 849 23.39 12.00 25.15
C ARG A 849 22.03 11.41 24.78
N ALA A 850 20.96 11.77 25.49
CA ALA A 850 19.60 11.36 25.14
C ALA A 850 19.16 11.89 23.75
N VAL A 851 19.57 13.11 23.38
CA VAL A 851 19.33 13.67 22.03
C VAL A 851 20.05 12.85 20.97
N GLU A 852 21.35 12.55 21.16
CA GLU A 852 22.14 11.74 20.23
C GLU A 852 21.54 10.34 20.00
N LEU A 853 20.98 9.75 21.07
CA LEU A 853 20.37 8.43 21.04
C LEU A 853 18.89 8.44 20.60
N GLY A 854 18.30 9.61 20.35
CA GLY A 854 16.90 9.74 19.95
C GLY A 854 15.90 9.30 21.02
N GLN A 855 16.17 9.62 22.30
CA GLN A 855 15.35 9.19 23.45
C GLN A 855 14.50 10.35 24.01
N PRO A 856 13.33 10.68 23.41
CA PRO A 856 12.53 11.86 23.77
C PRO A 856 12.07 11.87 25.23
N PHE A 857 11.87 10.69 25.82
CA PHE A 857 11.51 10.55 27.22
C PHE A 857 12.58 11.13 28.16
N TRP A 858 13.85 10.77 27.96
CA TRP A 858 14.95 11.22 28.81
C TRP A 858 15.33 12.68 28.55
N ILE A 859 15.10 13.19 27.33
CA ILE A 859 15.22 14.62 27.03
C ILE A 859 14.26 15.44 27.91
N ALA A 860 12.97 15.07 27.92
CA ALA A 860 11.96 15.77 28.72
C ALA A 860 12.22 15.62 30.23
N ALA A 861 12.60 14.42 30.69
CA ALA A 861 12.93 14.19 32.10
C ALA A 861 14.15 15.01 32.56
N GLY A 862 15.21 15.09 31.76
CA GLY A 862 16.38 15.88 32.11
C GLY A 862 16.11 17.39 32.07
N ALA A 863 15.29 17.86 31.11
CA ALA A 863 14.89 19.27 31.02
C ALA A 863 14.17 19.76 32.29
N VAL A 864 13.27 18.96 32.87
CA VAL A 864 12.60 19.37 34.11
C VAL A 864 13.55 19.42 35.30
N TRP A 865 14.51 18.50 35.41
CA TRP A 865 15.50 18.52 36.49
C TRP A 865 16.52 19.67 36.34
N LEU A 866 16.86 20.08 35.11
CA LEU A 866 17.62 21.30 34.86
C LEU A 866 16.84 22.56 35.30
N ALA A 867 15.52 22.59 35.12
CA ALA A 867 14.69 23.69 35.63
C ALA A 867 14.68 23.74 37.18
N HIS A 868 14.65 22.59 37.86
CA HIS A 868 14.80 22.53 39.33
C HIS A 868 16.17 23.04 39.79
N GLU A 869 17.24 22.63 39.11
CA GLU A 869 18.59 23.11 39.40
C GLU A 869 18.67 24.63 39.31
N ARG A 870 18.14 25.22 38.23
CA ARG A 870 18.12 26.67 38.04
C ARG A 870 17.26 27.40 39.06
N MET A 871 16.10 26.83 39.42
CA MET A 871 15.24 27.40 40.46
C MET A 871 15.96 27.46 41.80
N ARG A 872 16.74 26.43 42.10
CA ARG A 872 17.40 26.28 43.40
C ARG A 872 18.69 27.10 43.48
N ASN A 873 19.53 27.09 42.45
CA ASN A 873 20.84 27.73 42.45
C ASN A 873 20.85 29.18 41.93
N GLU A 874 19.84 29.61 41.17
CA GLU A 874 19.71 30.98 40.68
C GLU A 874 18.53 31.71 41.31
N SER A 875 17.30 31.47 40.83
CA SER A 875 16.06 32.00 41.43
C SER A 875 14.82 31.34 40.80
N PRO A 876 13.67 31.34 41.49
CA PRO A 876 12.40 30.89 40.91
C PRO A 876 12.01 31.64 39.63
N THR A 877 12.23 32.95 39.57
CA THR A 877 11.94 33.75 38.36
C THR A 877 12.83 33.37 37.17
N ALA A 878 14.11 33.05 37.41
CA ALA A 878 15.04 32.64 36.35
C ALA A 878 14.68 31.28 35.73
N ALA A 879 14.06 30.38 36.51
CA ALA A 879 13.66 29.04 36.08
C ALA A 879 12.26 28.97 35.45
N LEU A 880 11.48 30.07 35.48
CA LEU A 880 10.08 30.06 35.03
C LEU A 880 9.92 29.56 33.59
N ALA A 881 10.68 30.11 32.64
CA ALA A 881 10.60 29.73 31.23
C ALA A 881 11.00 28.26 31.00
N ASP A 882 12.01 27.78 31.73
CA ASP A 882 12.50 26.41 31.62
C ASP A 882 11.46 25.42 32.16
N PHE A 883 10.80 25.74 33.28
CA PHE A 883 9.70 24.94 33.81
C PHE A 883 8.49 24.90 32.87
N GLU A 884 8.11 26.03 32.27
CA GLU A 884 7.00 26.07 31.32
C GLU A 884 7.27 25.20 30.10
N ALA A 885 8.47 25.28 29.55
CA ALA A 885 8.91 24.45 28.42
C ALA A 885 8.97 22.97 28.82
N ALA A 886 9.61 22.64 29.94
CA ALA A 886 9.78 21.27 30.39
C ALA A 886 8.44 20.59 30.73
N ILE A 887 7.53 21.28 31.44
CA ILE A 887 6.21 20.74 31.77
C ILE A 887 5.35 20.55 30.50
N ALA A 888 5.44 21.47 29.53
CA ALA A 888 4.75 21.30 28.26
C ALA A 888 5.27 20.07 27.48
N GLN A 889 6.59 19.85 27.46
CA GLN A 889 7.20 18.66 26.85
C GLN A 889 6.75 17.38 27.57
N MET A 890 6.77 17.38 28.90
CA MET A 890 6.28 16.26 29.71
C MET A 890 4.81 15.95 29.44
N ASP A 891 3.94 16.97 29.36
CA ASP A 891 2.51 16.81 29.06
C ASP A 891 2.31 16.24 27.66
N ALA A 892 3.11 16.66 26.67
CA ALA A 892 3.04 16.17 25.29
C ALA A 892 3.36 14.67 25.16
N ILE A 893 4.28 14.16 25.97
CA ILE A 893 4.64 12.71 26.01
C ILE A 893 3.89 11.95 27.13
N GLY A 894 3.11 12.68 27.94
CA GLY A 894 2.39 12.23 29.14
C GLY A 894 3.26 11.61 30.23
N LEU A 895 4.48 12.11 30.41
CA LEU A 895 5.31 11.84 31.59
C LEU A 895 4.69 12.56 32.80
N ARG A 896 4.32 11.79 33.83
CA ARG A 896 3.65 12.30 35.03
C ARG A 896 4.29 11.89 36.36
N LEU A 897 5.32 11.04 36.33
CA LEU A 897 6.17 10.75 37.48
C LEU A 897 6.74 12.04 38.07
N GLY A 898 6.61 12.28 39.38
CA GLY A 898 7.01 13.54 40.02
C GLY A 898 6.18 14.76 39.60
N GLY A 899 5.13 14.57 38.79
CA GLY A 899 4.43 15.65 38.10
C GLY A 899 3.70 16.62 39.04
N ALA A 900 3.30 16.19 40.23
CA ALA A 900 2.76 17.07 41.25
C ALA A 900 3.82 18.06 41.77
N TYR A 901 5.01 17.53 42.10
CA TYR A 901 6.14 18.33 42.57
C TYR A 901 6.59 19.37 41.54
N HIS A 902 6.80 18.94 40.30
CA HIS A 902 7.25 19.82 39.23
C HIS A 902 6.27 20.97 38.97
N ARG A 903 4.94 20.69 38.99
CA ARG A 903 3.91 21.72 38.84
C ARG A 903 3.79 22.65 40.05
N ALA A 904 4.03 22.15 41.26
CA ALA A 904 4.10 22.99 42.46
C ALA A 904 5.29 23.97 42.40
N CYS A 905 6.45 23.52 41.91
CA CYS A 905 7.60 24.41 41.66
C CYS A 905 7.31 25.46 40.58
N LEU A 906 6.66 25.08 39.46
CA LEU A 906 6.19 26.06 38.47
C LEU A 906 5.21 27.07 39.08
N ALA A 907 4.28 26.61 39.92
CA ALA A 907 3.36 27.51 40.63
C ALA A 907 4.11 28.51 41.51
N ARG A 908 5.17 28.06 42.21
CA ARG A 908 6.04 28.92 43.01
C ARG A 908 6.75 29.96 42.13
N CYS A 909 7.34 29.54 41.01
CA CYS A 909 8.02 30.45 40.06
C CYS A 909 7.08 31.53 39.53
N ARG A 910 5.82 31.17 39.23
CA ARG A 910 4.78 32.12 38.80
C ARG A 910 4.34 33.10 39.89
N ALA A 911 4.21 32.61 41.12
CA ALA A 911 3.87 33.45 42.27
C ALA A 911 4.97 34.48 42.54
N ASP A 912 6.24 34.08 42.49
CA ASP A 912 7.38 35.00 42.65
C ASP A 912 7.49 36.02 41.51
N ALA A 913 7.01 35.67 40.31
CA ALA A 913 6.88 36.60 39.19
C ALA A 913 5.64 37.53 39.29
N GLY A 914 4.80 37.37 40.31
CA GLY A 914 3.57 38.15 40.53
C GLY A 914 2.34 37.65 39.76
N ASP A 915 2.43 36.55 39.01
CA ASP A 915 1.28 35.95 38.30
C ASP A 915 0.56 34.93 39.18
N PHE A 916 -0.16 35.44 40.17
CA PHE A 916 -0.92 34.61 41.12
C PHE A 916 -2.04 33.81 40.46
N GLY A 917 -2.64 34.31 39.37
CA GLY A 917 -3.70 33.60 38.66
C GLY A 917 -3.19 32.30 38.03
N SER A 918 -2.08 32.38 37.30
CA SER A 918 -1.45 31.19 36.70
C SER A 918 -0.77 30.31 37.74
N ALA A 919 -0.29 30.88 38.86
CA ALA A 919 0.24 30.12 40.00
C ALA A 919 -0.85 29.25 40.64
N GLN A 920 -2.03 29.80 40.92
CA GLN A 920 -3.16 29.06 41.48
C GLN A 920 -3.62 27.93 40.55
N GLN A 921 -3.67 28.16 39.23
CA GLN A 921 -4.01 27.11 38.27
C GLN A 921 -2.98 25.98 38.26
N ALA A 922 -1.69 26.30 38.27
CA ALA A 922 -0.62 25.31 38.31
C ALA A 922 -0.65 24.50 39.61
N MET A 923 -0.85 25.16 40.75
CA MET A 923 -0.97 24.50 42.06
C MET A 923 -2.23 23.63 42.16
N GLY A 924 -3.37 24.08 41.60
CA GLY A 924 -4.59 23.28 41.52
C GLY A 924 -4.38 21.97 40.75
N ARG A 925 -3.66 22.03 39.62
CA ARG A 925 -3.26 20.82 38.86
C ARG A 925 -2.28 19.93 39.63
N ALA A 926 -1.35 20.52 40.40
CA ALA A 926 -0.43 19.76 41.25
C ALA A 926 -1.19 18.97 42.33
N MET A 927 -2.14 19.61 43.02
CA MET A 927 -2.97 18.95 44.03
C MET A 927 -3.85 17.85 43.44
N GLN A 928 -4.47 18.10 42.29
CA GLN A 928 -5.25 17.08 41.59
C GLN A 928 -4.39 15.86 41.20
N ALA A 929 -3.14 16.09 40.79
CA ALA A 929 -2.20 15.01 40.47
C ALA A 929 -1.83 14.18 41.71
N LEU A 930 -1.66 14.80 42.88
CA LEU A 930 -1.44 14.07 44.14
C LEU A 930 -2.63 13.17 44.50
N GLU A 931 -3.85 13.70 44.41
CA GLU A 931 -5.08 12.98 44.74
C GLU A 931 -5.32 11.77 43.83
N GLN A 932 -4.95 11.87 42.55
CA GLN A 932 -5.19 10.82 41.56
C GLN A 932 -4.06 9.79 41.43
N GLY A 933 -2.80 10.22 41.59
CA GLY A 933 -1.63 9.40 41.24
C GLY A 933 -1.02 8.61 42.38
N GLY A 934 -1.16 9.06 43.63
CA GLY A 934 -0.54 8.39 44.79
C GLY A 934 0.99 8.54 44.87
N ASP A 935 1.58 9.52 44.16
CA ASP A 935 2.98 9.93 44.29
C ASP A 935 3.16 10.84 45.52
N LEU A 936 3.19 10.20 46.70
CA LEU A 936 3.20 10.83 48.01
C LEU A 936 4.60 11.24 48.49
N LEU A 937 5.67 10.78 47.83
CA LEU A 937 7.05 11.14 48.17
C LEU A 937 7.27 12.66 48.26
N TYR A 938 6.62 13.39 47.34
CA TYR A 938 6.73 14.84 47.23
C TYR A 938 5.57 15.61 47.88
N ALA A 939 4.55 14.92 48.36
CA ALA A 939 3.37 15.55 48.94
C ALA A 939 3.70 16.56 50.07
N PRO A 940 4.66 16.29 50.98
CA PRO A 940 5.05 17.27 51.99
C PRO A 940 5.50 18.61 51.39
N GLU A 941 6.34 18.56 50.36
CA GLU A 941 6.90 19.76 49.73
C GLU A 941 5.85 20.50 48.91
N VAL A 942 4.93 19.79 48.24
CA VAL A 942 3.80 20.41 47.51
C VAL A 942 2.90 21.20 48.46
N HIS A 943 2.54 20.62 49.62
CA HIS A 943 1.76 21.32 50.64
C HIS A 943 2.52 22.53 51.21
N ARG A 944 3.83 22.39 51.46
CA ARG A 944 4.67 23.50 51.92
C ARG A 944 4.69 24.65 50.91
N LEU A 945 4.89 24.37 49.63
CA LEU A 945 4.88 25.37 48.56
C LEU A 945 3.50 26.04 48.41
N ARG A 946 2.40 25.30 48.60
CA ARG A 946 1.05 25.88 48.60
C ARG A 946 0.86 26.88 49.72
N ALA A 947 1.36 26.58 50.92
CA ALA A 947 1.35 27.53 52.04
C ALA A 947 2.15 28.80 51.73
N GLU A 948 3.34 28.67 51.17
CA GLU A 948 4.17 29.83 50.83
C GLU A 948 3.55 30.70 49.73
N ILE A 949 2.97 30.09 48.68
CA ILE A 949 2.28 30.82 47.62
C ILE A 949 1.05 31.57 48.17
N ALA A 950 0.31 30.98 49.09
CA ALA A 950 -0.83 31.64 49.73
C ALA A 950 -0.40 32.90 50.50
N LEU A 951 0.72 32.83 51.24
CA LEU A 951 1.26 33.97 51.99
C LEU A 951 1.87 35.05 51.09
N LEU A 952 2.49 34.65 49.97
CA LEU A 952 2.98 35.57 48.94
C LEU A 952 1.84 36.37 48.32
N GLN A 953 0.70 35.71 48.06
CA GLN A 953 -0.47 36.34 47.46
C GLN A 953 -1.21 37.25 48.45
N ASP A 954 -1.41 36.77 49.67
CA ASP A 954 -2.10 37.48 50.73
C ASP A 954 -1.43 37.19 52.09
N PRO A 955 -0.66 38.14 52.65
CA PRO A 955 -0.06 37.99 53.96
C PRO A 955 -1.06 37.70 55.10
N ALA A 956 -2.35 37.98 54.92
CA ALA A 956 -3.40 37.66 55.88
C ALA A 956 -3.89 36.19 55.80
N ALA A 957 -3.48 35.42 54.78
CA ALA A 957 -3.87 34.02 54.58
C ALA A 957 -3.18 33.03 55.56
N THR A 958 -2.86 33.47 56.78
CA THR A 958 -2.09 32.67 57.74
C THR A 958 -2.78 31.39 58.15
N ALA A 959 -4.11 31.37 58.27
CA ALA A 959 -4.85 30.17 58.66
C ALA A 959 -4.76 29.05 57.61
N LEU A 960 -4.80 29.41 56.32
CA LEU A 960 -4.64 28.45 55.22
C LEU A 960 -3.21 27.90 55.21
N ALA A 961 -2.22 28.79 55.33
CA ALA A 961 -0.80 28.41 55.36
C ALA A 961 -0.46 27.49 56.56
N GLU A 962 -1.02 27.76 57.73
CA GLU A 962 -0.86 26.89 58.91
C GLU A 962 -1.45 25.50 58.70
N ALA A 963 -2.65 25.41 58.12
CA ALA A 963 -3.28 24.13 57.82
C ALA A 963 -2.43 23.31 56.82
N ASP A 964 -1.91 23.96 55.79
CA ASP A 964 -1.04 23.32 54.81
C ASP A 964 0.30 22.86 55.41
N LEU A 965 0.94 23.69 56.24
CA LEU A 965 2.18 23.31 56.92
C LEU A 965 1.96 22.22 57.98
N ALA A 966 0.78 22.14 58.60
CA ALA A 966 0.39 21.04 59.48
C ALA A 966 0.26 19.72 58.70
N GLN A 967 -0.40 19.77 57.53
CA GLN A 967 -0.53 18.62 56.65
C GLN A 967 0.82 18.18 56.10
N ALA A 968 1.64 19.12 55.63
CA ALA A 968 2.98 18.86 55.12
C ALA A 968 3.85 18.12 56.13
N ASP A 969 3.84 18.56 57.39
CA ASP A 969 4.64 17.98 58.48
C ASP A 969 4.15 16.58 58.85
N THR A 970 2.84 16.37 58.91
CA THR A 970 2.25 15.03 59.14
C THR A 970 2.74 14.05 58.09
N LEU A 971 2.62 14.41 56.81
CA LEU A 971 3.08 13.58 55.70
C LEU A 971 4.60 13.37 55.72
N ALA A 972 5.37 14.40 56.08
CA ALA A 972 6.83 14.30 56.13
C ALA A 972 7.28 13.32 57.21
N VAL A 973 6.66 13.37 58.40
CA VAL A 973 6.94 12.48 59.52
C VAL A 973 6.52 11.04 59.19
N GLU A 974 5.33 10.84 58.62
CA GLU A 974 4.85 9.52 58.21
C GLU A 974 5.78 8.86 57.17
N ALA A 975 6.25 9.63 56.19
CA ALA A 975 7.18 9.14 55.17
C ALA A 975 8.65 9.07 55.65
N GLY A 976 8.96 9.61 56.85
CA GLY A 976 10.33 9.68 57.38
C GLY A 976 11.26 10.64 56.62
N THR A 977 10.71 11.67 55.97
CA THR A 977 11.46 12.60 55.11
C THR A 977 12.01 13.80 55.89
N ARG A 978 13.12 13.59 56.60
CA ARG A 978 13.78 14.64 57.42
C ARG A 978 14.17 15.88 56.63
N ALA A 979 14.56 15.73 55.36
CA ALA A 979 14.88 16.86 54.49
C ALA A 979 13.67 17.79 54.29
N TRP A 980 12.48 17.22 54.05
CA TRP A 980 11.23 17.98 53.95
C TRP A 980 10.81 18.58 55.29
N SER A 981 10.92 17.83 56.39
CA SER A 981 10.65 18.36 57.74
C SER A 981 11.48 19.61 58.05
N ALA A 982 12.75 19.65 57.62
CA ALA A 982 13.60 20.82 57.81
C ALA A 982 13.10 22.06 57.06
N LEU A 983 12.71 21.91 55.78
CA LEU A 983 12.18 23.02 54.98
C LEU A 983 10.82 23.50 55.51
N ILE A 984 9.97 22.57 55.96
CA ILE A 984 8.68 22.87 56.59
C ILE A 984 8.89 23.64 57.88
N ALA A 985 9.86 23.24 58.72
CA ALA A 985 10.23 23.96 59.93
C ALA A 985 10.66 25.40 59.62
N ALA A 986 11.48 25.64 58.60
CA ALA A 986 11.83 27.01 58.19
C ALA A 986 10.60 27.85 57.81
N SER A 987 9.65 27.26 57.07
CA SER A 987 8.41 27.94 56.66
C SER A 987 7.52 28.29 57.87
N ARG A 988 7.43 27.40 58.86
CA ARG A 988 6.73 27.64 60.13
C ARG A 988 7.42 28.71 60.98
N ALA A 989 8.74 28.68 61.05
CA ALA A 989 9.52 29.68 61.77
C ALA A 989 9.27 31.09 61.20
N ARG A 990 9.19 31.24 59.87
CA ARG A 990 8.84 32.53 59.24
C ARG A 990 7.44 33.03 59.65
N LEU A 991 6.44 32.15 59.67
CA LEU A 991 5.10 32.50 60.18
C LEU A 991 5.12 32.91 61.65
N MET A 992 5.91 32.21 62.46
CA MET A 992 6.09 32.52 63.88
C MET A 992 6.80 33.87 64.08
N ALA A 993 7.79 34.21 63.26
CA ALA A 993 8.51 35.47 63.33
C ALA A 993 7.57 36.68 63.20
N GLY A 994 6.53 36.57 62.37
CA GLY A 994 5.49 37.59 62.21
C GLY A 994 4.59 37.79 63.44
N ARG A 995 4.55 36.83 64.38
CA ARG A 995 3.68 36.85 65.58
C ARG A 995 4.43 37.06 66.88
N ALA A 996 5.53 36.32 67.07
CA ALA A 996 6.30 36.24 68.31
C ALA A 996 7.64 37.01 68.23
N GLY A 997 8.04 37.44 67.04
CA GLY A 997 9.30 38.14 66.79
C GLY A 997 10.41 37.22 66.29
N GLN A 998 11.38 37.82 65.63
CA GLN A 998 12.42 37.11 64.87
C GLN A 998 13.34 36.23 65.75
N VAL A 999 13.76 36.74 66.91
CA VAL A 999 14.68 36.02 67.82
C VAL A 999 14.06 34.72 68.36
N GLU A 1000 12.78 34.74 68.70
CA GLU A 1000 12.09 33.57 69.22
C GLU A 1000 11.91 32.50 68.12
N ALA A 1001 11.61 32.93 66.89
CA ALA A 1001 11.49 32.05 65.73
C ALA A 1001 12.84 31.43 65.32
N GLU A 1002 13.94 32.19 65.39
CA GLU A 1002 15.30 31.69 65.14
C GLU A 1002 15.69 30.61 66.16
N ALA A 1003 15.45 30.87 67.45
CA ALA A 1003 15.73 29.91 68.51
C ALA A 1003 14.89 28.62 68.36
N TRP A 1004 13.62 28.77 67.99
CA TRP A 1004 12.73 27.64 67.73
C TRP A 1004 13.20 26.81 66.51
N LEU A 1005 13.54 27.46 65.40
CA LEU A 1005 14.05 26.78 64.21
C LEU A 1005 15.35 26.03 64.51
N ALA A 1006 16.29 26.66 65.22
CA ALA A 1006 17.55 26.01 65.59
C ALA A 1006 17.32 24.75 66.45
N ALA A 1007 16.39 24.81 67.41
CA ALA A 1007 16.02 23.66 68.22
C ALA A 1007 15.38 22.54 67.38
N GLU A 1008 14.54 22.90 66.41
CA GLU A 1008 13.86 21.94 65.55
C GLU A 1008 14.83 21.27 64.56
N LEU A 1009 15.75 22.03 63.95
CA LEU A 1009 16.80 21.47 63.10
C LEU A 1009 17.75 20.55 63.90
N ALA A 1010 18.06 20.90 65.15
CA ALA A 1010 18.85 20.04 66.03
C ALA A 1010 18.10 18.72 66.36
N ARG A 1011 16.78 18.76 66.55
CA ARG A 1011 15.93 17.57 66.76
C ARG A 1011 15.92 16.63 65.56
N LEU A 1012 15.96 17.19 64.34
CA LEU A 1012 15.96 16.45 63.09
C LEU A 1012 17.35 15.91 62.71
N THR A 1013 18.43 16.44 63.29
CA THR A 1013 19.81 16.03 63.00
C THR A 1013 20.21 14.84 63.88
N PRO A 1014 20.54 13.67 63.31
CA PRO A 1014 21.04 12.55 64.08
C PRO A 1014 22.34 12.88 64.81
N GLU A 1015 22.53 12.39 66.03
CA GLU A 1015 23.76 12.61 66.79
C GLU A 1015 25.00 12.13 66.00
N GLY A 1016 25.95 13.04 65.77
CA GLY A 1016 27.19 12.75 65.05
C GLY A 1016 27.10 12.71 63.51
N ALA A 1017 25.95 13.04 62.92
CA ALA A 1017 25.79 13.10 61.46
C ALA A 1017 26.27 14.44 60.88
N GLU A 1018 26.76 14.42 59.63
CA GLU A 1018 27.03 15.63 58.86
C GLU A 1018 25.75 16.44 58.64
N ALA A 1019 25.88 17.76 58.58
CA ALA A 1019 24.75 18.65 58.33
C ALA A 1019 24.23 18.46 56.90
N HIS A 1020 23.05 17.85 56.77
CA HIS A 1020 22.37 17.67 55.49
C HIS A 1020 22.13 19.03 54.78
N PRO A 1021 22.31 19.12 53.44
CA PRO A 1021 22.11 20.37 52.69
C PRO A 1021 20.74 21.03 52.90
N ALA A 1022 19.70 20.23 53.12
CA ALA A 1022 18.36 20.74 53.44
C ALA A 1022 18.29 21.52 54.76
N PHE A 1023 19.10 21.18 55.78
CA PHE A 1023 19.16 21.95 57.03
C PHE A 1023 19.85 23.30 56.83
N VAL A 1024 20.91 23.33 56.01
CA VAL A 1024 21.58 24.58 55.60
C VAL A 1024 20.62 25.46 54.79
N THR A 1025 19.90 24.85 53.86
CA THR A 1025 18.87 25.51 53.05
C THR A 1025 17.76 26.08 53.92
N ALA A 1026 17.27 25.30 54.90
CA ALA A 1026 16.24 25.74 55.85
C ALA A 1026 16.70 26.96 56.67
N ALA A 1027 17.94 26.93 57.17
CA ALA A 1027 18.52 28.04 57.91
C ALA A 1027 18.68 29.32 57.05
N ARG A 1028 19.16 29.18 55.81
CA ARG A 1028 19.28 30.30 54.85
C ARG A 1028 17.92 30.86 54.44
N ALA A 1029 16.97 29.98 54.13
CA ALA A 1029 15.61 30.36 53.76
C ALA A 1029 14.97 31.21 54.87
N PHE A 1030 15.13 30.85 56.14
CA PHE A 1030 14.61 31.67 57.23
C PHE A 1030 15.19 33.11 57.23
N THR A 1031 16.46 33.29 56.87
CA THR A 1031 17.14 34.59 56.90
C THR A 1031 16.93 35.45 55.66
N ASP A 1032 16.65 34.86 54.50
CA ASP A 1032 16.40 35.60 53.26
C ASP A 1032 14.96 36.16 53.23
N PRO A 1033 14.77 37.45 52.90
CA PRO A 1033 13.43 38.02 52.74
C PRO A 1033 12.71 37.34 51.58
N ILE A 1034 11.40 37.10 51.76
CA ILE A 1034 10.50 36.45 50.79
C ILE A 1034 10.61 37.06 49.40
#